data_AF-A0A085ZX53-F1
#
_entry.id   AF-A0A085ZX53-F1
#
_cell.length_a   1.000
_cell.length_b   1.000
_cell.length_c   1.000
_cell.angle_alpha   90.00
_cell.angle_beta   90.00
_cell.angle_gamma   90.00
#
_symmetry.space_group_name_H-M   'P 1'
#
loop_
_entity.id
_entity.type
_entity.pdbx_description
1 polymer ?
#
loop_
_entity_poly.entity_id
_entity_poly.type
_entity_poly.pdbx_seq_one_letter_code
_entity_poly.pdbx_strand_id
1 'polypeptide(L)'
;MNNKKYLTDYDDFDKESQKILLALQKKVLTETLTQSNLSVQRVQSVNKVADISEAMSDITDWLTDEYIDLERLIIKIKAANSGMNDYQFAYNPKDLNANIQNKSIQNKSDGFIQLKVYRNPKVGNVSVKWKDSRIIQKIDLRSKKIYYRLHFYYANSTETAFILETSWYRDFRDLNILLNYGDIDKYEADYNYFLQNFASALRNTKEADRLKFIYENIPEFILKNLSNNVDNEIFFNHLENLSKDDDSSTFRDSSAAVIQIFKAFGSPIPILNYFRENPAKLNRIYYSLDKSGEYNGKPLSNRIILANIMMIFSMFAKNTKQKKTAKTFTIGKGYKVNGNILEGGIFQKDGDNYRDTFFLQQQKEETVAYNIQSSQTMGTSGSGERTITTDIDEGAQYYPLDMVYIKDISGEKETLYFVPAIYMKALADAQEWEVVLQNIRMAADIVAVIIGVLTLPTGNPYFLLLAIADISLAGADFTIQAFKEEILKYEGGKEFLEAWEKIYIIGGALTAGALVVSSFYKIGLKLLTIPEVIKSVKLKQTIAVHIISVLLDVNLVNFERNSVKILTQNTEIVAATNGSLNDFRMKRLFERECFLVSGNIEKNEKLVEEFALVYKGEVIAQGNKVDFYKQIKELGKNIYNDKKLESYLESVFNRRKTISLEEESLLGQPPKSGTKMLFSLVDELGNRMGQLSRSPNRNELYYKLIQNGKEIDLKCYMKLLDDKYKLNGLPIKDGEHLLYGDFNIPKEITDKMSGLGQIMYEDGLKYFLNAKKYGKVDGTVSVWIKADIYNDYGGQSVNLDQFWIAKDAGLSTEKAAFETFAGKQAKKFGFSKVRSDMKDKNFIERDQVIINFLK
;
A
#
# COMPACT_ATOMS: atom_id res chain seq x y z
N MET A 1 36.37 -21.39 17.16
CA MET A 1 37.41 -20.58 16.49
C MET A 1 38.15 -19.73 17.53
N ASN A 2 39.45 -19.50 17.37
CA ASN A 2 40.28 -18.73 18.30
C ASN A 2 40.05 -17.21 18.08
N ASN A 3 39.49 -16.50 19.08
CA ASN A 3 38.99 -15.12 18.98
C ASN A 3 40.00 -14.07 18.48
N LYS A 4 41.31 -14.29 18.66
CA LYS A 4 42.37 -13.39 18.16
C LYS A 4 42.65 -13.55 16.67
N LYS A 5 42.39 -14.72 16.08
CA LYS A 5 42.60 -15.01 14.65
C LYS A 5 41.40 -14.59 13.79
N TYR A 6 40.19 -14.62 14.38
CA TYR A 6 38.94 -14.21 13.73
C TYR A 6 38.81 -12.69 13.51
N LEU A 7 39.72 -11.85 13.98
CA LEU A 7 39.65 -10.39 13.76
C LEU A 7 40.82 -9.87 12.91
N THR A 8 41.88 -10.66 12.76
CA THR A 8 43.07 -10.32 11.97
C THR A 8 42.88 -10.52 10.47
N ASP A 9 41.86 -11.27 10.05
CA ASP A 9 41.51 -11.44 8.62
C ASP A 9 40.47 -10.40 8.14
N TYR A 10 39.97 -9.50 9.01
CA TYR A 10 38.87 -8.57 8.71
C TYR A 10 39.23 -7.09 8.90
N ASP A 11 40.24 -6.63 8.17
CA ASP A 11 40.65 -5.21 8.09
C ASP A 11 39.57 -4.28 7.51
N ASP A 12 38.49 -4.85 6.96
CA ASP A 12 37.45 -4.17 6.19
C ASP A 12 36.32 -3.54 7.00
N PHE A 13 36.17 -3.74 8.31
CA PHE A 13 35.08 -3.12 9.10
C PHE A 13 35.58 -1.94 9.93
N ASP A 14 34.87 -0.80 9.94
CA ASP A 14 35.28 0.41 10.70
C ASP A 14 35.34 0.14 12.21
N LYS A 15 36.14 0.93 12.94
CA LYS A 15 36.38 0.69 14.37
C LYS A 15 35.10 0.73 15.20
N GLU A 16 34.08 1.46 14.76
CA GLU A 16 32.79 1.56 15.43
C GLU A 16 31.96 0.30 15.15
N SER A 17 31.89 -0.13 13.88
CA SER A 17 31.32 -1.43 13.49
C SER A 17 31.99 -2.60 14.22
N GLN A 18 33.32 -2.62 14.32
CA GLN A 18 34.08 -3.63 15.07
C GLN A 18 33.74 -3.62 16.57
N LYS A 19 33.58 -2.44 17.18
CA LYS A 19 33.16 -2.32 18.60
C LYS A 19 31.74 -2.79 18.84
N ILE A 20 30.81 -2.47 17.93
CA ILE A 20 29.42 -2.93 17.98
C ILE A 20 29.37 -4.46 17.86
N LEU A 21 30.14 -5.04 16.94
CA LEU A 21 30.26 -6.49 16.76
C LEU A 21 30.85 -7.20 17.98
N LEU A 22 31.89 -6.62 18.59
CA LEU A 22 32.48 -7.13 19.83
C LEU A 22 31.53 -7.06 21.02
N ALA A 23 30.68 -6.03 21.10
CA ALA A 23 29.66 -5.90 22.15
C ALA A 23 28.53 -6.93 21.98
N LEU A 24 28.07 -7.16 20.74
CA LEU A 24 27.09 -8.19 20.38
C LEU A 24 27.59 -9.61 20.67
N GLN A 25 28.82 -9.93 20.25
CA GLN A 25 29.42 -11.23 20.52
C GLN A 25 29.56 -11.48 22.03
N LYS A 26 29.95 -10.46 22.81
CA LYS A 26 30.01 -10.56 24.27
C LYS A 26 28.63 -10.74 24.90
N LYS A 27 27.60 -10.02 24.43
CA LYS A 27 26.23 -10.17 24.94
C LYS A 27 25.68 -11.58 24.68
N VAL A 28 25.87 -12.09 23.47
CA VAL A 28 25.51 -13.47 23.08
C VAL A 28 26.26 -14.50 23.92
N LEU A 29 27.59 -14.38 24.07
CA LEU A 29 28.37 -15.32 24.89
C LEU A 29 27.99 -15.29 26.37
N THR A 30 27.67 -14.11 26.91
CA THR A 30 27.30 -13.97 28.34
C THR A 30 25.91 -14.57 28.59
N GLU A 31 24.95 -14.36 27.69
CA GLU A 31 23.62 -14.99 27.77
C GLU A 31 23.69 -16.52 27.55
N THR A 32 24.58 -17.00 26.66
CA THR A 32 24.78 -18.44 26.39
C THR A 32 25.41 -19.19 27.57
N LEU A 33 26.38 -18.59 28.27
CA LEU A 33 26.99 -19.16 29.49
C LEU A 33 26.02 -19.20 30.69
N THR A 34 25.08 -18.26 30.73
CA THR A 34 24.01 -18.26 31.73
C THR A 34 22.94 -19.32 31.41
N GLN A 35 22.68 -19.56 30.11
CA GLN A 35 21.78 -20.61 29.62
C GLN A 35 22.36 -22.03 29.69
N SER A 36 23.68 -22.24 29.55
CA SER A 36 24.30 -23.57 29.69
C SER A 36 24.19 -24.12 31.12
N ASN A 37 24.26 -23.25 32.13
CA ASN A 37 24.13 -23.65 33.53
C ASN A 37 22.67 -23.89 33.95
N LEU A 38 21.69 -23.29 33.27
CA LEU A 38 20.25 -23.52 33.49
C LEU A 38 19.68 -24.69 32.65
N SER A 39 20.28 -25.01 31.51
CA SER A 39 19.83 -26.08 30.61
C SER A 39 20.23 -27.48 31.09
N VAL A 40 21.35 -27.64 31.80
CA VAL A 40 21.75 -28.94 32.38
C VAL A 40 20.75 -29.43 33.45
N GLN A 41 20.02 -28.54 34.12
CA GLN A 41 18.93 -28.91 35.03
C GLN A 41 17.57 -29.17 34.33
N ARG A 42 17.38 -28.76 33.06
CA ARG A 42 16.13 -28.98 32.30
C ARG A 42 16.18 -30.11 31.28
N VAL A 43 17.36 -30.60 30.88
CA VAL A 43 17.48 -31.75 29.95
C VAL A 43 16.86 -33.04 30.53
N GLN A 44 16.66 -33.13 31.86
CA GLN A 44 15.94 -34.25 32.47
C GLN A 44 14.42 -34.25 32.20
N SER A 45 13.81 -33.17 31.70
CA SER A 45 12.37 -33.13 31.35
C SER A 45 12.07 -33.24 29.85
N VAL A 46 13.09 -33.16 28.97
CA VAL A 46 12.94 -33.19 27.50
C VAL A 46 12.92 -34.63 26.93
N ASN A 47 13.40 -35.63 27.67
CA ASN A 47 13.35 -37.04 27.26
C ASN A 47 11.92 -37.65 27.22
N LYS A 48 10.87 -36.86 27.44
CA LYS A 48 9.46 -37.27 27.24
C LYS A 48 8.89 -36.92 25.86
N VAL A 49 9.68 -36.37 24.94
CA VAL A 49 9.22 -35.89 23.62
C VAL A 49 9.27 -36.97 22.53
N ALA A 50 9.83 -38.15 22.81
CA ALA A 50 9.92 -39.25 21.83
C ALA A 50 8.58 -39.99 21.58
N ASP A 51 7.56 -39.84 22.43
CA ASP A 51 6.29 -40.60 22.35
C ASP A 51 5.20 -39.94 21.46
N ILE A 52 5.55 -38.95 20.63
CA ILE A 52 4.56 -38.14 19.89
C ILE A 52 3.96 -38.86 18.67
N SER A 53 4.47 -40.04 18.27
CA SER A 53 3.83 -40.82 17.21
C SER A 53 2.50 -41.47 17.63
N GLU A 54 2.22 -41.60 18.94
CA GLU A 54 0.99 -42.19 19.47
C GLU A 54 -0.19 -41.21 19.58
N ALA A 55 0.01 -39.88 19.56
CA ALA A 55 -1.09 -38.93 19.78
C ALA A 55 -1.96 -38.64 18.54
N MET A 56 -1.62 -39.18 17.35
CA MET A 56 -2.40 -39.01 16.13
C MET A 56 -3.42 -40.14 15.88
N SER A 57 -3.33 -41.28 16.58
CA SER A 57 -4.38 -42.32 16.49
C SER A 57 -5.70 -41.88 17.13
N ASP A 58 -5.64 -40.95 18.10
CA ASP A 58 -6.77 -40.65 18.99
C ASP A 58 -7.71 -39.54 18.48
N ILE A 59 -7.47 -38.99 17.28
CA ILE A 59 -8.28 -37.89 16.70
C ILE A 59 -9.44 -38.44 15.82
N THR A 60 -9.52 -39.75 15.61
CA THR A 60 -10.47 -40.37 14.66
C THR A 60 -11.93 -40.33 15.12
N ASP A 61 -12.21 -40.15 16.42
CA ASP A 61 -13.57 -40.12 17.01
C ASP A 61 -14.07 -38.71 17.41
N TRP A 62 -13.32 -37.65 17.08
CA TRP A 62 -13.67 -36.28 17.45
C TRP A 62 -14.59 -35.62 16.41
N LEU A 63 -15.60 -34.89 16.88
CA LEU A 63 -16.48 -34.14 15.98
C LEU A 63 -15.73 -32.92 15.43
N THR A 64 -15.34 -32.98 14.16
CA THR A 64 -14.95 -31.81 13.34
C THR A 64 -16.21 -31.21 12.75
N ASP A 65 -16.70 -30.12 13.33
CA ASP A 65 -18.03 -29.63 12.97
C ASP A 65 -17.98 -28.19 12.48
N GLU A 66 -18.43 -27.99 11.25
CA GLU A 66 -18.64 -26.67 10.67
C GLU A 66 -19.96 -26.05 11.16
N TYR A 67 -20.79 -26.80 11.90
CA TYR A 67 -22.08 -26.39 12.47
C TYR A 67 -21.98 -26.21 14.00
N ILE A 68 -21.03 -25.40 14.43
CA ILE A 68 -20.82 -25.05 15.84
C ILE A 68 -21.17 -23.58 16.08
N ASP A 69 -21.81 -23.29 17.22
CA ASP A 69 -22.03 -21.93 17.73
C ASP A 69 -20.71 -21.39 18.32
N LEU A 70 -19.85 -20.87 17.43
CA LEU A 70 -18.55 -20.30 17.76
C LEU A 70 -18.67 -19.12 18.72
N GLU A 71 -19.67 -18.26 18.54
CA GLU A 71 -19.87 -17.09 19.40
C GLU A 71 -20.13 -17.52 20.83
N ARG A 72 -21.05 -18.48 21.02
CA ARG A 72 -21.37 -19.00 22.35
C ARG A 72 -20.18 -19.68 23.02
N LEU A 73 -19.39 -20.48 22.28
CA LEU A 73 -18.18 -21.09 22.81
C LEU A 73 -17.16 -20.05 23.26
N ILE A 74 -16.88 -19.05 22.41
CA ILE A 74 -15.91 -18.00 22.69
C ILE A 74 -16.36 -17.11 23.87
N ILE A 75 -17.65 -16.78 23.97
CA ILE A 75 -18.22 -16.04 25.11
C ILE A 75 -18.03 -16.83 26.41
N LYS A 76 -18.30 -18.14 26.41
CA LYS A 76 -18.09 -19.01 27.58
C LYS A 76 -16.61 -19.00 28.04
N ILE A 77 -15.67 -19.12 27.11
CA ILE A 77 -14.23 -19.09 27.43
C ILE A 77 -13.83 -17.71 27.99
N LYS A 78 -14.23 -16.63 27.33
CA LYS A 78 -13.95 -15.24 27.77
C LYS A 78 -14.48 -14.97 29.17
N ALA A 79 -15.73 -15.36 29.43
CA ALA A 79 -16.39 -15.14 30.72
C ALA A 79 -15.76 -15.97 31.84
N ALA A 80 -15.27 -17.18 31.56
CA ALA A 80 -14.54 -17.97 32.53
C ALA A 80 -13.12 -17.42 32.78
N ASN A 81 -12.47 -16.88 31.74
CA ASN A 81 -11.12 -16.31 31.80
C ASN A 81 -11.06 -14.91 32.48
N SER A 82 -12.19 -14.29 32.83
CA SER A 82 -12.21 -13.03 33.59
C SER A 82 -12.00 -13.22 35.11
N GLY A 83 -11.77 -14.46 35.56
CA GLY A 83 -11.45 -14.79 36.94
C GLY A 83 -12.65 -14.92 37.89
N MET A 84 -13.88 -14.65 37.43
CA MET A 84 -15.09 -14.75 38.27
C MET A 84 -15.55 -16.19 38.56
N ASN A 85 -15.05 -17.20 37.82
CA ASN A 85 -15.51 -18.60 37.89
C ASN A 85 -14.36 -19.61 38.06
N ASP A 86 -13.33 -19.29 38.86
CA ASP A 86 -12.13 -20.13 39.06
C ASP A 86 -11.41 -20.58 37.78
N TYR A 87 -11.63 -19.83 36.67
CA TYR A 87 -11.15 -20.14 35.33
C TYR A 87 -11.67 -21.48 34.78
N GLN A 88 -12.92 -21.82 35.07
CA GLN A 88 -13.58 -23.02 34.54
C GLN A 88 -14.98 -22.71 34.02
N PHE A 89 -15.49 -23.54 33.11
CA PHE A 89 -16.91 -23.52 32.74
C PHE A 89 -17.43 -24.93 32.45
N ALA A 90 -18.75 -25.12 32.63
CA ALA A 90 -19.43 -26.37 32.28
C ALA A 90 -19.54 -26.52 30.76
N TYR A 91 -18.89 -27.56 30.23
CA TYR A 91 -18.86 -27.89 28.81
C TYR A 91 -19.78 -29.08 28.52
N ASN A 92 -20.77 -28.82 27.67
CA ASN A 92 -21.63 -29.83 27.05
C ASN A 92 -21.62 -29.58 25.53
N PRO A 93 -21.07 -30.49 24.72
CA PRO A 93 -20.94 -30.31 23.27
C PRO A 93 -22.27 -30.03 22.57
N LYS A 94 -23.37 -30.64 23.05
CA LYS A 94 -24.71 -30.50 22.46
C LYS A 94 -25.24 -29.07 22.52
N ASP A 95 -24.83 -28.30 23.53
CA ASP A 95 -25.26 -26.91 23.72
C ASP A 95 -24.59 -25.94 22.73
N LEU A 96 -23.58 -26.42 22.01
CA LEU A 96 -22.80 -25.64 21.05
C LEU A 96 -23.14 -25.99 19.60
N ASN A 97 -24.19 -26.77 19.35
CA ASN A 97 -24.62 -27.08 17.98
C ASN A 97 -25.31 -25.86 17.37
N ALA A 98 -24.95 -25.55 16.13
CA ALA A 98 -25.59 -24.52 15.32
C ALA A 98 -26.36 -25.14 14.14
N ASN A 99 -27.38 -24.45 13.65
CA ASN A 99 -28.13 -24.86 12.46
C ASN A 99 -27.56 -24.27 11.15
N ILE A 100 -26.55 -23.40 11.27
CA ILE A 100 -25.89 -22.71 10.16
C ILE A 100 -24.39 -22.96 10.29
N GLN A 101 -23.73 -23.14 9.15
CA GLN A 101 -22.30 -23.35 9.08
C GLN A 101 -21.55 -22.09 9.52
N ASN A 102 -20.65 -22.21 10.49
CA ASN A 102 -19.84 -21.12 10.99
C ASN A 102 -18.35 -21.48 10.99
N LYS A 103 -17.57 -20.79 10.15
CA LYS A 103 -16.13 -21.05 9.91
C LYS A 103 -15.23 -19.95 10.40
N SER A 104 -15.80 -18.85 10.88
CA SER A 104 -15.04 -17.70 11.32
C SER A 104 -15.73 -16.98 12.47
N ILE A 105 -14.96 -16.23 13.24
CA ILE A 105 -15.50 -15.36 14.29
C ILE A 105 -15.04 -13.93 14.09
N GLN A 106 -15.94 -12.97 14.30
CA GLN A 106 -15.60 -11.55 14.27
C GLN A 106 -14.61 -11.24 15.40
N ASN A 107 -13.49 -10.61 15.05
CA ASN A 107 -12.51 -10.12 16.01
C ASN A 107 -12.98 -8.77 16.61
N LYS A 108 -12.18 -8.19 17.53
CA LYS A 108 -12.51 -6.89 18.16
C LYS A 108 -12.41 -5.67 17.20
N SER A 109 -12.05 -5.89 15.94
CA SER A 109 -11.66 -4.86 14.96
C SER A 109 -12.43 -4.99 13.63
N ASP A 110 -13.62 -5.59 13.63
CA ASP A 110 -14.47 -5.86 12.46
C ASP A 110 -13.87 -6.78 11.37
N GLY A 111 -12.76 -7.47 11.66
CA GLY A 111 -12.19 -8.54 10.85
C GLY A 111 -12.67 -9.94 11.27
N PHE A 112 -12.31 -10.98 10.51
CA PHE A 112 -12.73 -12.36 10.77
C PHE A 112 -11.53 -13.28 11.02
N ILE A 113 -11.59 -14.08 12.09
CA ILE A 113 -10.61 -15.14 12.41
C ILE A 113 -11.15 -16.45 11.84
N GLN A 114 -10.43 -17.10 10.92
CA GLN A 114 -10.80 -18.43 10.45
C GLN A 114 -10.51 -19.46 11.54
N LEU A 115 -11.53 -20.20 11.96
CA LEU A 115 -11.47 -21.03 13.16
C LEU A 115 -12.13 -22.37 12.94
N LYS A 116 -11.38 -23.45 13.18
CA LYS A 116 -11.89 -24.81 13.27
C LYS A 116 -11.93 -25.28 14.71
N VAL A 117 -12.96 -26.02 15.08
CA VAL A 117 -13.12 -26.56 16.43
C VAL A 117 -13.25 -28.07 16.37
N TYR A 118 -12.44 -28.74 17.17
CA TYR A 118 -12.51 -30.19 17.38
C TYR A 118 -13.07 -30.41 18.79
N ARG A 119 -14.14 -31.22 18.91
CA ARG A 119 -14.87 -31.40 20.17
C ARG A 119 -14.86 -32.85 20.63
N ASN A 120 -14.53 -33.07 21.90
CA ASN A 120 -14.78 -34.32 22.61
C ASN A 120 -16.29 -34.39 22.99
N PRO A 121 -16.99 -35.50 22.74
CA PRO A 121 -18.42 -35.65 23.04
C PRO A 121 -18.75 -35.71 24.54
N LYS A 122 -17.75 -35.89 25.42
CA LYS A 122 -17.93 -35.99 26.87
C LYS A 122 -18.38 -34.67 27.50
N VAL A 123 -19.24 -34.77 28.51
CA VAL A 123 -19.70 -33.62 29.31
C VAL A 123 -18.83 -33.48 30.55
N GLY A 124 -18.43 -32.27 30.90
CA GLY A 124 -17.62 -32.00 32.08
C GLY A 124 -17.21 -30.54 32.22
N ASN A 125 -16.57 -30.18 33.32
CA ASN A 125 -16.00 -28.83 33.48
C ASN A 125 -14.68 -28.73 32.72
N VAL A 126 -14.42 -27.60 32.07
CA VAL A 126 -13.20 -27.34 31.30
C VAL A 126 -12.41 -26.21 31.94
N SER A 127 -11.09 -26.40 32.10
CA SER A 127 -10.19 -25.34 32.53
C SER A 127 -9.85 -24.40 31.36
N VAL A 128 -9.91 -23.10 31.62
CA VAL A 128 -9.48 -22.04 30.71
C VAL A 128 -8.30 -21.25 31.28
N LYS A 129 -7.58 -21.77 32.29
CA LYS A 129 -6.34 -21.12 32.75
C LYS A 129 -5.29 -21.22 31.64
N TRP A 130 -4.62 -20.11 31.34
CA TRP A 130 -3.57 -20.09 30.31
C TRP A 130 -2.51 -21.18 30.54
N LYS A 131 -2.03 -21.30 31.78
CA LYS A 131 -1.05 -22.32 32.19
C LYS A 131 -1.52 -23.78 32.03
N ASP A 132 -2.83 -24.01 31.99
CA ASP A 132 -3.42 -25.33 31.80
C ASP A 132 -3.74 -25.59 30.31
N SER A 133 -3.87 -24.54 29.50
CA SER A 133 -4.03 -24.65 28.04
C SER A 133 -2.69 -24.94 27.37
N ARG A 134 -2.69 -25.75 26.29
CA ARG A 134 -1.48 -26.12 25.56
C ARG A 134 -1.51 -25.60 24.14
N ILE A 135 -0.49 -24.83 23.78
CA ILE A 135 -0.23 -24.41 22.40
C ILE A 135 0.44 -25.55 21.64
N ILE A 136 -0.08 -25.91 20.47
CA ILE A 136 0.55 -26.85 19.55
C ILE A 136 0.66 -26.21 18.17
N GLN A 137 1.87 -26.16 17.63
CA GLN A 137 2.11 -25.78 16.23
C GLN A 137 2.50 -27.04 15.46
N LYS A 138 1.83 -27.30 14.34
CA LYS A 138 2.20 -28.37 13.41
C LYS A 138 2.48 -27.77 12.04
N ILE A 139 3.71 -27.92 11.56
CA ILE A 139 4.12 -27.53 10.21
C ILE A 139 4.08 -28.80 9.35
N ASP A 140 3.02 -28.95 8.55
CA ASP A 140 2.81 -30.10 7.67
C ASP A 140 3.29 -29.78 6.26
N LEU A 141 4.53 -30.20 5.96
CA LEU A 141 5.20 -29.91 4.71
C LEU A 141 4.70 -30.76 3.52
N ARG A 142 3.97 -31.85 3.79
CA ARG A 142 3.37 -32.67 2.71
C ARG A 142 2.12 -32.01 2.17
N SER A 143 1.28 -31.50 3.06
CA SER A 143 0.04 -30.80 2.69
C SER A 143 0.21 -29.29 2.50
N LYS A 144 1.42 -28.74 2.72
CA LYS A 144 1.73 -27.31 2.71
C LYS A 144 0.74 -26.52 3.59
N LYS A 145 0.59 -26.96 4.83
CA LYS A 145 -0.29 -26.33 5.84
C LYS A 145 0.42 -26.16 7.16
N ILE A 146 0.16 -25.05 7.84
CA ILE A 146 0.55 -24.84 9.23
C ILE A 146 -0.72 -24.78 10.06
N TYR A 147 -0.72 -25.52 11.17
CA TYR A 147 -1.83 -25.55 12.12
C TYR A 147 -1.35 -24.95 13.43
N TYR A 148 -2.11 -24.00 13.94
CA TYR A 148 -1.91 -23.42 15.27
C TYR A 148 -3.10 -23.82 16.13
N ARG A 149 -2.84 -24.56 17.20
CA ARG A 149 -3.88 -25.20 18.03
C ARG A 149 -3.78 -24.76 19.46
N LEU A 150 -4.92 -24.42 20.05
CA LEU A 150 -5.07 -24.20 21.48
C LEU A 150 -5.93 -25.33 22.06
N HIS A 151 -5.30 -26.15 22.90
CA HIS A 151 -5.95 -27.30 23.55
C HIS A 151 -6.50 -26.89 24.90
N PHE A 152 -7.78 -27.21 25.12
CA PHE A 152 -8.48 -27.04 26.40
C PHE A 152 -8.78 -28.41 26.99
N TYR A 153 -8.55 -28.58 28.29
CA TYR A 153 -8.65 -29.86 28.98
C TYR A 153 -9.80 -29.86 29.99
N TYR A 154 -10.37 -31.04 30.24
CA TYR A 154 -11.31 -31.20 31.36
C TYR A 154 -10.60 -30.86 32.68
N ALA A 155 -11.32 -30.22 33.59
CA ALA A 155 -10.80 -29.84 34.90
C ALA A 155 -10.28 -31.08 35.65
N ASN A 156 -9.06 -30.98 36.19
CA ASN A 156 -8.34 -32.06 36.87
C ASN A 156 -8.07 -33.31 36.00
N SER A 157 -8.01 -33.16 34.67
CA SER A 157 -7.73 -34.23 33.72
C SER A 157 -6.71 -33.80 32.67
N THR A 158 -5.97 -34.76 32.11
CA THR A 158 -5.12 -34.56 30.93
C THR A 158 -5.87 -34.82 29.61
N GLU A 159 -7.14 -35.23 29.70
CA GLU A 159 -8.01 -35.45 28.55
C GLU A 159 -8.44 -34.10 27.94
N THR A 160 -8.19 -33.92 26.64
CA THR A 160 -8.58 -32.71 25.92
C THR A 160 -10.11 -32.70 25.70
N ALA A 161 -10.75 -31.59 26.05
CA ALA A 161 -12.18 -31.37 25.88
C ALA A 161 -12.52 -30.78 24.50
N PHE A 162 -11.76 -29.77 24.07
CA PHE A 162 -11.85 -29.25 22.71
C PHE A 162 -10.55 -28.57 22.28
N ILE A 163 -10.39 -28.41 20.97
CA ILE A 163 -9.25 -27.76 20.34
C ILE A 163 -9.76 -26.64 19.45
N LEU A 164 -9.17 -25.46 19.58
CA LEU A 164 -9.34 -24.34 18.66
C LEU A 164 -8.16 -24.32 17.69
N GLU A 165 -8.41 -24.36 16.38
CA GLU A 165 -7.37 -24.42 15.35
C GLU A 165 -7.51 -23.26 14.34
N THR A 166 -6.39 -22.59 14.07
CA THR A 166 -6.26 -21.61 12.98
C THR A 166 -5.16 -22.05 12.00
N SER A 167 -5.21 -21.52 10.78
CA SER A 167 -4.22 -21.82 9.72
C SER A 167 -3.13 -20.75 9.58
N TRP A 168 -3.31 -19.61 10.22
CA TRP A 168 -2.40 -18.46 10.16
C TRP A 168 -1.97 -18.03 11.56
N TYR A 169 -0.71 -17.61 11.70
CA TYR A 169 -0.19 -17.12 12.96
C TYR A 169 -0.96 -15.90 13.46
N ARG A 170 -1.30 -14.97 12.54
CA ARG A 170 -2.09 -13.77 12.85
C ARG A 170 -3.44 -14.12 13.46
N ASP A 171 -4.17 -15.04 12.83
CA ASP A 171 -5.46 -15.55 13.35
C ASP A 171 -5.29 -16.19 14.72
N PHE A 172 -4.19 -16.90 14.95
CA PHE A 172 -3.88 -17.50 16.26
C PHE A 172 -3.61 -16.43 17.33
N ARG A 173 -2.83 -15.40 17.02
CA ARG A 173 -2.57 -14.26 17.92
C ARG A 173 -3.87 -13.51 18.23
N ASP A 174 -4.67 -13.19 17.21
CA ASP A 174 -5.94 -12.48 17.35
C ASP A 174 -6.95 -13.30 18.17
N LEU A 175 -6.94 -14.63 18.03
CA LEU A 175 -7.75 -15.53 18.84
C LEU A 175 -7.36 -15.43 20.32
N ASN A 176 -6.07 -15.39 20.66
CA ASN A 176 -5.62 -15.25 22.06
C ASN A 176 -6.02 -13.89 22.66
N ILE A 177 -5.92 -12.81 21.89
CA ILE A 177 -6.38 -11.47 22.29
C ILE A 177 -7.91 -11.47 22.47
N LEU A 178 -8.64 -12.13 21.57
CA LEU A 178 -10.08 -12.29 21.65
C LEU A 178 -10.47 -13.03 22.92
N LEU A 179 -9.77 -14.11 23.28
CA LEU A 179 -10.01 -14.91 24.48
C LEU A 179 -9.58 -14.25 25.79
N ASN A 180 -9.08 -13.01 25.75
CA ASN A 180 -8.51 -12.26 26.88
C ASN A 180 -7.25 -12.91 27.50
N TYR A 181 -6.52 -13.75 26.75
CA TYR A 181 -5.19 -14.20 27.17
C TYR A 181 -4.09 -13.15 26.94
N GLY A 182 -4.37 -12.13 26.13
CA GLY A 182 -3.41 -11.10 25.79
C GLY A 182 -2.65 -11.39 24.51
N ASP A 183 -1.60 -10.61 24.28
CA ASP A 183 -0.78 -10.70 23.08
C ASP A 183 0.37 -11.69 23.31
N ILE A 184 0.30 -12.83 22.61
CA ILE A 184 1.24 -13.94 22.78
C ILE A 184 2.69 -13.58 22.45
N ASP A 185 2.90 -12.56 21.63
CA ASP A 185 4.25 -12.07 21.27
C ASP A 185 4.98 -11.47 22.49
N LYS A 186 4.25 -11.11 23.55
CA LYS A 186 4.81 -10.57 24.80
C LYS A 186 5.21 -11.66 25.79
N TYR A 187 4.87 -12.93 25.54
CA TYR A 187 5.22 -14.05 26.42
C TYR A 187 6.47 -14.77 25.88
N GLU A 188 7.59 -14.58 26.58
CA GLU A 188 8.91 -15.09 26.15
C GLU A 188 8.93 -16.61 25.92
N ALA A 189 8.23 -17.39 26.75
CA ALA A 189 8.16 -18.84 26.61
C ALA A 189 7.45 -19.29 25.31
N ASP A 190 6.32 -18.64 24.99
CA ASP A 190 5.52 -18.95 23.80
C ASP A 190 6.25 -18.50 22.54
N TYR A 191 6.85 -17.31 22.59
CA TYR A 191 7.75 -16.80 21.55
C TYR A 191 8.87 -17.80 21.22
N ASN A 192 9.59 -18.27 22.25
CA ASN A 192 10.69 -19.22 22.08
C ASN A 192 10.22 -20.58 21.53
N TYR A 193 9.02 -21.02 21.89
CA TYR A 193 8.43 -22.25 21.36
C TYR A 193 8.22 -22.18 19.83
N PHE A 194 7.60 -21.11 19.33
CA PHE A 194 7.41 -20.91 17.89
C PHE A 194 8.75 -20.78 17.15
N LEU A 195 9.70 -20.05 17.74
CA LEU A 195 11.04 -19.90 17.18
C LEU A 195 11.74 -21.25 16.99
N GLN A 196 11.69 -22.13 18.00
CA GLN A 196 12.30 -23.46 17.92
C GLN A 196 11.63 -24.37 16.90
N ASN A 197 10.30 -24.32 16.78
CA ASN A 197 9.57 -25.13 15.81
C ASN A 197 9.91 -24.76 14.37
N PHE A 198 9.92 -23.45 14.06
CA PHE A 198 10.33 -22.99 12.73
C PHE A 198 11.81 -23.29 12.45
N ALA A 199 12.71 -23.05 13.42
CA ALA A 199 14.12 -23.40 13.28
C ALA A 199 14.31 -24.90 13.01
N SER A 200 13.58 -25.76 13.71
CA SER A 200 13.62 -27.21 13.51
C SER A 200 13.07 -27.63 12.14
N ALA A 201 11.98 -27.01 11.68
CA ALA A 201 11.45 -27.25 10.34
C ALA A 201 12.47 -26.88 9.25
N LEU A 202 13.17 -25.75 9.41
CA LEU A 202 14.22 -25.33 8.48
C LEU A 202 15.42 -26.28 8.48
N ARG A 203 15.95 -26.67 9.65
CA ARG A 203 17.09 -27.60 9.74
C ARG A 203 16.81 -28.96 9.07
N ASN A 204 15.55 -29.41 9.12
CA ASN A 204 15.15 -30.74 8.67
C ASN A 204 14.63 -30.79 7.22
N THR A 205 14.54 -29.64 6.53
CA THR A 205 13.98 -29.57 5.17
C THR A 205 15.05 -29.24 4.16
N LYS A 206 15.09 -29.96 3.05
CA LYS A 206 16.03 -29.71 1.93
C LYS A 206 15.35 -29.43 0.60
N GLU A 207 14.11 -29.88 0.42
CA GLU A 207 13.33 -29.69 -0.81
C GLU A 207 12.93 -28.22 -0.99
N ALA A 208 13.28 -27.63 -2.14
CA ALA A 208 13.06 -26.22 -2.47
C ALA A 208 11.60 -25.79 -2.28
N ASP A 209 10.66 -26.56 -2.81
CA ASP A 209 9.23 -26.33 -2.73
C ASP A 209 8.67 -26.26 -1.29
N ARG A 210 9.27 -27.02 -0.37
CA ARG A 210 8.92 -27.03 1.06
C ARG A 210 9.63 -25.90 1.80
N LEU A 211 10.89 -25.62 1.46
CA LEU A 211 11.63 -24.48 2.01
C LEU A 211 10.92 -23.17 1.68
N LYS A 212 10.50 -22.98 0.43
CA LYS A 212 9.70 -21.83 -0.02
C LYS A 212 8.46 -21.66 0.87
N PHE A 213 7.66 -22.73 1.01
CA PHE A 213 6.47 -22.71 1.86
C PHE A 213 6.78 -22.31 3.30
N ILE A 214 7.85 -22.83 3.91
CA ILE A 214 8.22 -22.47 5.28
C ILE A 214 8.55 -20.98 5.34
N TYR A 215 9.49 -20.49 4.53
CA TYR A 215 9.94 -19.08 4.58
C TYR A 215 8.84 -18.06 4.31
N GLU A 216 7.90 -18.36 3.42
CA GLU A 216 6.76 -17.48 3.12
C GLU A 216 5.72 -17.42 4.25
N ASN A 217 5.76 -18.37 5.20
CA ASN A 217 4.79 -18.48 6.30
C ASN A 217 5.40 -18.24 7.69
N ILE A 218 6.70 -17.96 7.78
CA ILE A 218 7.34 -17.56 9.06
C ILE A 218 6.88 -16.14 9.40
N PRO A 219 6.31 -15.90 10.58
CA PRO A 219 6.03 -14.54 11.04
C PRO A 219 7.31 -13.73 11.18
N GLU A 220 7.30 -12.48 10.75
CA GLU A 220 8.50 -11.65 10.65
C GLU A 220 9.23 -11.43 11.98
N PHE A 221 8.48 -11.32 13.09
CA PHE A 221 9.07 -11.18 14.42
C PHE A 221 9.78 -12.46 14.90
N ILE A 222 9.45 -13.64 14.36
CA ILE A 222 10.18 -14.90 14.56
C ILE A 222 11.41 -14.94 13.66
N LEU A 223 11.24 -14.55 12.39
CA LEU A 223 12.27 -14.60 11.36
C LEU A 223 13.59 -13.94 11.81
N LYS A 224 13.49 -12.77 12.46
CA LYS A 224 14.63 -11.95 12.92
C LYS A 224 15.58 -12.64 13.91
N ASN A 225 15.14 -13.71 14.55
CA ASN A 225 15.86 -14.40 15.61
C ASN A 225 16.17 -15.85 15.25
N LEU A 226 15.89 -16.28 14.01
CA LEU A 226 16.18 -17.64 13.58
C LEU A 226 17.67 -17.95 13.58
N SER A 227 18.54 -16.98 13.29
CA SER A 227 20.00 -17.13 13.35
C SER A 227 20.54 -17.51 14.74
N ASN A 228 19.76 -17.32 15.80
CA ASN A 228 20.11 -17.80 17.14
C ASN A 228 20.05 -19.34 17.24
N ASN A 229 19.36 -19.99 16.30
CA ASN A 229 19.11 -21.42 16.30
C ASN A 229 19.54 -22.08 14.97
N VAL A 230 19.56 -21.38 13.86
CA VAL A 230 19.91 -21.94 12.55
C VAL A 230 21.26 -21.38 12.12
N ASP A 231 22.20 -22.27 11.82
CA ASP A 231 23.53 -21.88 11.36
C ASP A 231 23.47 -21.19 9.99
N ASN A 232 24.35 -20.22 9.77
CA ASN A 232 24.44 -19.48 8.51
C ASN A 232 24.66 -20.39 7.29
N GLU A 233 25.38 -21.51 7.45
CA GLU A 233 25.60 -22.49 6.39
C GLU A 233 24.28 -23.10 5.88
N ILE A 234 23.32 -23.35 6.78
CA ILE A 234 22.00 -23.87 6.41
C ILE A 234 21.26 -22.84 5.54
N PHE A 235 21.33 -21.56 5.91
CA PHE A 235 20.72 -20.48 5.12
C PHE A 235 21.36 -20.34 3.73
N PHE A 236 22.68 -20.44 3.62
CA PHE A 236 23.36 -20.42 2.31
C PHE A 236 22.96 -21.63 1.45
N ASN A 237 22.85 -22.81 2.05
CA ASN A 237 22.38 -24.00 1.34
C ASN A 237 20.92 -23.85 0.87
N HIS A 238 20.06 -23.21 1.66
CA HIS A 238 18.68 -22.92 1.26
C HIS A 238 18.62 -21.92 0.09
N LEU A 239 19.42 -20.85 0.11
CA LEU A 239 19.52 -19.90 -1.01
C LEU A 239 19.95 -20.62 -2.30
N GLU A 240 20.97 -21.48 -2.21
CA GLU A 240 21.47 -22.24 -3.36
C GLU A 240 20.42 -23.23 -3.89
N ASN A 241 19.70 -23.91 -2.99
CA ASN A 241 18.64 -24.85 -3.37
C ASN A 241 17.46 -24.16 -4.07
N LEU A 242 16.98 -23.03 -3.54
CA LEU A 242 15.88 -22.28 -4.14
C LEU A 242 16.28 -21.70 -5.51
N SER A 243 17.48 -21.14 -5.63
CA SER A 243 17.97 -20.56 -6.89
C SER A 243 18.17 -21.64 -7.97
N LYS A 244 18.65 -22.83 -7.59
CA LYS A 244 18.77 -23.99 -8.50
C LYS A 244 17.42 -24.47 -9.03
N ASP A 245 16.40 -24.44 -8.17
CA ASP A 245 15.07 -24.92 -8.50
C ASP A 245 14.35 -23.97 -9.48
N ASP A 246 14.51 -22.66 -9.29
CA ASP A 246 13.98 -21.63 -10.19
C ASP A 246 14.63 -21.70 -11.60
N ASP A 247 15.95 -21.96 -11.69
CA ASP A 247 16.64 -22.17 -12.98
C ASP A 247 16.10 -23.38 -13.78
N SER A 248 15.48 -24.35 -13.09
CA SER A 248 15.00 -25.59 -13.72
C SER A 248 13.63 -25.46 -14.38
N SER A 249 12.88 -24.36 -14.14
CA SER A 249 11.55 -24.17 -14.69
C SER A 249 11.09 -22.70 -14.63
N THR A 250 10.65 -22.15 -15.77
CA THR A 250 10.10 -20.79 -15.92
C THR A 250 8.77 -20.54 -15.16
N PHE A 251 8.19 -21.56 -14.52
CA PHE A 251 6.96 -21.44 -13.73
C PHE A 251 7.20 -21.40 -12.22
N ARG A 252 8.43 -21.63 -11.77
CA ARG A 252 8.82 -21.56 -10.36
C ARG A 252 9.37 -20.17 -10.04
N ASP A 253 9.01 -19.66 -8.87
CA ASP A 253 9.40 -18.33 -8.41
C ASP A 253 9.57 -18.39 -6.90
N SER A 254 10.82 -18.43 -6.44
CA SER A 254 11.16 -18.48 -5.01
C SER A 254 11.65 -17.12 -4.50
N SER A 255 11.45 -16.04 -5.27
CA SER A 255 11.99 -14.71 -4.98
C SER A 255 11.62 -14.21 -3.58
N ALA A 256 10.35 -14.35 -3.17
CA ALA A 256 9.90 -13.93 -1.84
C ALA A 256 10.64 -14.69 -0.73
N ALA A 257 10.76 -16.02 -0.86
CA ALA A 257 11.49 -16.85 0.10
C ALA A 257 12.99 -16.51 0.16
N VAL A 258 13.62 -16.22 -0.99
CA VAL A 258 15.02 -15.76 -1.06
C VAL A 258 15.23 -14.47 -0.26
N ILE A 259 14.32 -13.50 -0.39
CA ILE A 259 14.37 -12.26 0.40
C ILE A 259 14.19 -12.54 1.90
N GLN A 260 13.25 -13.43 2.29
CA GLN A 260 13.05 -13.81 3.69
C GLN A 260 14.29 -14.50 4.30
N ILE A 261 15.06 -15.25 3.51
CA ILE A 261 16.31 -15.86 3.99
C ILE A 261 17.35 -14.79 4.33
N PHE A 262 17.51 -13.75 3.50
CA PHE A 262 18.43 -12.65 3.81
C PHE A 262 18.08 -11.93 5.12
N LYS A 263 16.79 -11.84 5.46
CA LYS A 263 16.31 -11.33 6.76
C LYS A 263 16.65 -12.24 7.94
N ALA A 264 16.77 -13.55 7.73
CA ALA A 264 17.00 -14.54 8.78
C ALA A 264 18.45 -14.61 9.29
N PHE A 265 19.45 -14.18 8.50
CA PHE A 265 20.88 -14.25 8.85
C PHE A 265 21.28 -13.40 10.07
N GLY A 266 20.51 -12.39 10.43
CA GLY A 266 20.74 -11.52 11.61
C GLY A 266 21.99 -10.63 11.56
N SER A 267 22.93 -10.85 10.63
CA SER A 267 24.14 -10.05 10.40
C SER A 267 24.53 -10.07 8.91
N PRO A 268 24.99 -8.93 8.34
CA PRO A 268 25.42 -8.85 6.94
C PRO A 268 26.80 -9.45 6.68
N ILE A 269 27.62 -9.63 7.72
CA ILE A 269 29.03 -10.02 7.59
C ILE A 269 29.21 -11.41 6.96
N PRO A 270 28.52 -12.46 7.45
CA PRO A 270 28.64 -13.79 6.85
C PRO A 270 28.25 -13.77 5.38
N ILE A 271 27.23 -12.98 5.02
CA ILE A 271 26.70 -12.88 3.66
C ILE A 271 27.72 -12.23 2.72
N LEU A 272 28.28 -11.07 3.11
CA LEU A 272 29.28 -10.38 2.31
C LEU A 272 30.54 -11.21 2.12
N ASN A 273 31.03 -11.88 3.18
CA ASN A 273 32.20 -12.74 3.08
C ASN A 273 31.93 -13.91 2.13
N TYR A 274 30.80 -14.59 2.32
CA TYR A 274 30.41 -15.72 1.49
C TYR A 274 30.32 -15.36 0.02
N PHE A 275 29.67 -14.25 -0.34
CA PHE A 275 29.52 -13.85 -1.75
C PHE A 275 30.75 -13.16 -2.35
N ARG A 276 31.65 -12.61 -1.53
CA ARG A 276 32.98 -12.18 -2.01
C ARG A 276 33.84 -13.38 -2.40
N GLU A 277 33.74 -14.47 -1.64
CA GLU A 277 34.43 -15.73 -1.94
C GLU A 277 33.72 -16.53 -3.05
N ASN A 278 32.41 -16.34 -3.22
CA ASN A 278 31.56 -17.09 -4.15
C ASN A 278 30.69 -16.15 -5.02
N PRO A 279 31.29 -15.26 -5.83
CA PRO A 279 30.55 -14.26 -6.61
C PRO A 279 29.56 -14.89 -7.61
N ALA A 280 29.91 -16.05 -8.18
CA ALA A 280 29.04 -16.86 -9.05
C ALA A 280 27.66 -17.14 -8.43
N LYS A 281 27.62 -17.39 -7.12
CA LYS A 281 26.38 -17.75 -6.41
C LYS A 281 25.45 -16.55 -6.26
N LEU A 282 25.99 -15.37 -5.98
CA LEU A 282 25.19 -14.14 -5.93
C LEU A 282 24.68 -13.75 -7.32
N ASN A 283 25.52 -13.94 -8.35
CA ASN A 283 25.13 -13.68 -9.73
C ASN A 283 23.98 -14.60 -10.19
N ARG A 284 24.06 -15.89 -9.83
CA ARG A 284 22.98 -16.85 -10.08
C ARG A 284 21.68 -16.44 -9.39
N ILE A 285 21.73 -16.10 -8.09
CA ILE A 285 20.55 -15.61 -7.36
C ILE A 285 19.95 -14.42 -8.11
N TYR A 286 20.77 -13.43 -8.48
CA TYR A 286 20.32 -12.24 -9.21
C TYR A 286 19.55 -12.55 -10.50
N TYR A 287 20.06 -13.44 -11.35
CA TYR A 287 19.38 -13.78 -12.61
C TYR A 287 18.18 -14.71 -12.42
N SER A 288 18.18 -15.58 -11.40
CA SER A 288 17.06 -16.47 -11.08
C SER A 288 15.80 -15.75 -10.59
N LEU A 289 15.93 -14.49 -10.17
CA LEU A 289 14.79 -13.64 -9.82
C LEU A 289 14.08 -13.21 -11.11
N ASP A 290 12.97 -13.88 -11.46
CA ASP A 290 12.32 -13.76 -12.78
C ASP A 290 10.95 -13.04 -12.76
N LYS A 291 10.59 -12.33 -11.69
CA LYS A 291 9.34 -11.56 -11.62
C LYS A 291 9.49 -10.25 -10.84
N SER A 292 8.57 -9.33 -11.08
CA SER A 292 8.32 -8.19 -10.21
C SER A 292 7.45 -8.57 -9.02
N GLY A 293 7.80 -8.13 -7.81
CA GLY A 293 6.83 -8.06 -6.73
C GLY A 293 5.77 -7.00 -7.04
N GLU A 294 4.51 -7.25 -6.70
CA GLU A 294 3.44 -6.27 -6.84
C GLU A 294 3.27 -5.53 -5.50
N TYR A 295 3.48 -4.22 -5.49
CA TYR A 295 3.24 -3.38 -4.31
C TYR A 295 2.52 -2.09 -4.71
N ASN A 296 1.39 -1.81 -4.05
CA ASN A 296 0.51 -0.68 -4.38
C ASN A 296 0.08 -0.62 -5.86
N GLY A 297 -0.06 -1.78 -6.51
CA GLY A 297 -0.50 -1.88 -7.90
C GLY A 297 0.55 -1.51 -8.97
N LYS A 298 1.83 -1.31 -8.60
CA LYS A 298 2.94 -1.19 -9.56
C LYS A 298 3.91 -2.38 -9.39
N PRO A 299 4.40 -2.98 -10.50
CA PRO A 299 5.41 -4.03 -10.45
C PRO A 299 6.80 -3.45 -10.16
N LEU A 300 7.49 -3.91 -9.11
CA LEU A 300 8.91 -3.61 -8.84
C LEU A 300 9.76 -4.88 -8.97
N SER A 301 10.86 -4.81 -9.71
CA SER A 301 11.73 -5.97 -9.95
C SER A 301 12.38 -6.51 -8.66
N ASN A 302 12.27 -7.81 -8.42
CA ASN A 302 12.92 -8.47 -7.29
C ASN A 302 14.46 -8.34 -7.32
N ARG A 303 15.03 -8.11 -8.52
CA ARG A 303 16.47 -7.83 -8.70
C ARG A 303 16.90 -6.50 -8.08
N ILE A 304 16.04 -5.48 -8.15
CA ILE A 304 16.26 -4.18 -7.50
C ILE A 304 16.22 -4.34 -5.98
N ILE A 305 15.34 -5.19 -5.45
CA ILE A 305 15.26 -5.49 -4.00
C ILE A 305 16.57 -6.11 -3.52
N LEU A 306 17.02 -7.17 -4.20
CA LEU A 306 18.28 -7.83 -3.88
C LEU A 306 19.46 -6.85 -3.95
N ALA A 307 19.51 -6.02 -4.99
CA ALA A 307 20.52 -4.99 -5.17
C ALA A 307 20.52 -3.98 -4.02
N ASN A 308 19.35 -3.53 -3.56
CA ASN A 308 19.22 -2.66 -2.39
C ASN A 308 19.75 -3.33 -1.12
N ILE A 309 19.38 -4.59 -0.86
CA ILE A 309 19.88 -5.35 0.29
C ILE A 309 21.41 -5.45 0.25
N MET A 310 22.00 -5.81 -0.90
CA MET A 310 23.45 -5.91 -1.07
C MET A 310 24.16 -4.56 -0.95
N MET A 311 23.53 -3.48 -1.40
CA MET A 311 24.02 -2.11 -1.22
C MET A 311 24.11 -1.76 0.27
N ILE A 312 23.03 -2.00 1.03
CA ILE A 312 23.01 -1.74 2.47
C ILE A 312 24.07 -2.56 3.19
N PHE A 313 24.18 -3.85 2.87
CA PHE A 313 25.20 -4.71 3.47
C PHE A 313 26.60 -4.18 3.16
N SER A 314 26.88 -3.81 1.90
CA SER A 314 28.19 -3.29 1.49
C SER A 314 28.58 -1.99 2.19
N MET A 315 27.65 -1.20 2.72
CA MET A 315 27.94 0.01 3.51
C MET A 315 28.57 -0.29 4.88
N PHE A 316 28.42 -1.51 5.40
CA PHE A 316 29.08 -1.94 6.64
C PHE A 316 30.56 -2.24 6.45
N ALA A 317 31.01 -2.39 5.21
CA ALA A 317 32.43 -2.48 4.90
C ALA A 317 33.03 -1.07 4.69
N LYS A 318 34.20 -0.82 5.30
CA LYS A 318 35.02 0.39 5.09
C LYS A 318 35.25 0.67 3.61
N ASN A 319 35.49 -0.40 2.84
CA ASN A 319 35.84 -0.38 1.41
C ASN A 319 36.97 0.62 1.11
N THR A 320 37.94 0.79 2.03
CA THR A 320 38.91 1.90 2.03
C THR A 320 39.78 1.95 0.77
N LYS A 321 40.14 0.78 0.22
CA LYS A 321 40.90 0.66 -1.03
C LYS A 321 40.01 0.97 -2.24
N GLN A 322 38.85 0.33 -2.31
CA GLN A 322 37.90 0.50 -3.42
C GLN A 322 37.38 1.94 -3.52
N LYS A 323 37.16 2.66 -2.41
CA LYS A 323 36.80 4.09 -2.43
C LYS A 323 37.79 4.98 -3.19
N LYS A 324 39.06 4.58 -3.31
CA LYS A 324 40.12 5.33 -4.01
C LYS A 324 40.28 4.92 -5.48
N THR A 325 39.85 3.72 -5.84
CA THR A 325 40.13 3.11 -7.15
C THR A 325 38.87 2.74 -7.94
N ALA A 326 37.69 2.90 -7.35
CA ALA A 326 36.41 2.58 -7.96
C ALA A 326 36.16 3.44 -9.20
N LYS A 327 35.68 2.81 -10.27
CA LYS A 327 35.23 3.50 -11.47
C LYS A 327 33.98 4.32 -11.15
N THR A 328 33.88 5.50 -11.77
CA THR A 328 32.70 6.35 -11.70
C THR A 328 31.90 6.23 -12.97
N PHE A 329 30.62 5.89 -12.84
CA PHE A 329 29.63 5.91 -13.91
C PHE A 329 28.76 7.15 -13.76
N THR A 330 28.52 7.87 -14.84
CA THR A 330 27.66 9.06 -14.87
C THR A 330 26.29 8.69 -15.41
N ILE A 331 25.25 9.27 -14.81
CA ILE A 331 23.87 9.03 -15.21
C ILE A 331 23.07 10.34 -15.26
N GLY A 332 22.08 10.40 -16.14
CA GLY A 332 21.25 11.57 -16.38
C GLY A 332 21.76 12.45 -17.52
N LYS A 333 20.92 13.35 -18.03
CA LYS A 333 21.23 14.23 -19.18
C LYS A 333 21.80 13.46 -20.39
N GLY A 334 21.18 12.32 -20.72
CA GLY A 334 21.58 11.44 -21.82
C GLY A 334 22.67 10.42 -21.46
N TYR A 335 23.31 10.49 -20.30
CA TYR A 335 24.25 9.45 -19.84
C TYR A 335 23.50 8.27 -19.23
N LYS A 336 23.85 7.05 -19.65
CA LYS A 336 23.31 5.77 -19.14
C LYS A 336 24.40 4.70 -19.04
N VAL A 337 24.09 3.58 -18.40
CA VAL A 337 25.00 2.43 -18.27
C VAL A 337 24.41 1.23 -19.00
N ASN A 338 25.21 0.59 -19.84
CA ASN A 338 24.85 -0.68 -20.45
C ASN A 338 25.26 -1.83 -19.54
N GLY A 339 24.29 -2.71 -19.25
CA GLY A 339 24.50 -3.95 -18.52
C GLY A 339 24.32 -5.20 -19.39
N ASN A 340 23.91 -5.06 -20.65
CA ASN A 340 23.53 -6.19 -21.51
C ASN A 340 24.75 -6.83 -22.17
N ILE A 341 24.86 -8.16 -22.05
CA ILE A 341 25.88 -8.98 -22.70
C ILE A 341 25.51 -9.29 -24.17
N LEU A 342 24.26 -9.01 -24.57
CA LEU A 342 23.69 -9.46 -25.86
C LEU A 342 24.14 -8.67 -27.09
N GLU A 343 24.80 -7.51 -26.95
CA GLU A 343 25.40 -6.81 -28.11
C GLU A 343 26.79 -7.34 -28.49
N GLY A 344 27.35 -8.28 -27.71
CA GLY A 344 28.67 -8.89 -27.94
C GLY A 344 28.68 -10.37 -28.31
N GLY A 345 27.52 -11.01 -28.55
CA GLY A 345 27.49 -12.36 -29.14
C GLY A 345 28.10 -13.50 -28.33
N ILE A 346 27.89 -13.59 -27.01
CA ILE A 346 28.28 -14.77 -26.21
C ILE A 346 27.04 -15.50 -25.73
N PHE A 347 26.65 -16.55 -26.47
CA PHE A 347 25.70 -17.56 -25.99
C PHE A 347 26.33 -18.31 -24.82
N GLN A 348 25.86 -18.05 -23.60
CA GLN A 348 26.35 -18.73 -22.39
C GLN A 348 26.00 -20.23 -22.45
N LYS A 349 27.00 -21.07 -22.71
CA LYS A 349 26.91 -22.52 -22.49
C LYS A 349 27.44 -22.85 -21.10
N ASP A 350 27.06 -24.01 -20.56
CA ASP A 350 27.63 -24.53 -19.31
C ASP A 350 29.16 -24.63 -19.43
N GLY A 351 29.87 -23.75 -18.72
CA GLY A 351 31.34 -23.72 -18.67
C GLY A 351 32.01 -22.36 -18.87
N ASP A 352 31.28 -21.28 -19.20
CA ASP A 352 31.90 -19.99 -19.53
C ASP A 352 32.36 -19.17 -18.30
N ASN A 353 33.54 -18.55 -18.41
CA ASN A 353 34.25 -17.74 -17.41
C ASN A 353 33.54 -16.43 -16.97
N TYR A 354 32.31 -16.17 -17.44
CA TYR A 354 31.55 -14.93 -17.20
C TYR A 354 30.39 -15.13 -16.21
N ARG A 355 30.28 -16.29 -15.55
CA ARG A 355 29.25 -16.55 -14.52
C ARG A 355 29.42 -15.75 -13.23
N ASP A 356 30.57 -15.13 -13.03
CA ASP A 356 30.93 -14.56 -11.73
C ASP A 356 30.85 -13.03 -11.74
N THR A 357 30.67 -12.41 -12.91
CA THR A 357 30.78 -10.95 -13.09
C THR A 357 29.60 -10.34 -13.85
N PHE A 358 29.47 -9.02 -13.72
CA PHE A 358 28.58 -8.16 -14.50
C PHE A 358 29.39 -7.29 -15.45
N PHE A 359 28.97 -7.24 -16.72
CA PHE A 359 29.48 -6.24 -17.65
C PHE A 359 28.82 -4.90 -17.36
N LEU A 360 29.62 -3.85 -17.20
CA LEU A 360 29.15 -2.47 -17.05
C LEU A 360 29.95 -1.54 -17.96
N GLN A 361 29.24 -0.81 -18.82
CA GLN A 361 29.81 0.11 -19.80
C GLN A 361 29.11 1.47 -19.77
N GLN A 362 29.88 2.54 -19.82
CA GLN A 362 29.31 3.89 -19.89
C GLN A 362 28.84 4.19 -21.31
N GLN A 363 27.59 4.65 -21.44
CA GLN A 363 27.00 5.09 -22.71
C GLN A 363 26.43 6.51 -22.60
N LYS A 364 26.25 7.14 -23.76
CA LYS A 364 25.54 8.41 -23.90
C LYS A 364 24.62 8.39 -25.11
N GLU A 365 23.40 8.82 -24.89
CA GLU A 365 22.43 9.08 -25.95
C GLU A 365 22.64 10.49 -26.51
N GLU A 366 22.81 10.58 -27.83
CA GLU A 366 22.97 11.82 -28.55
C GLU A 366 21.96 11.89 -29.71
N THR A 367 21.23 13.00 -29.80
CA THR A 367 20.36 13.27 -30.94
C THR A 367 21.21 13.77 -32.10
N VAL A 368 21.23 13.03 -33.21
CA VAL A 368 21.97 13.39 -34.41
C VAL A 368 20.99 13.66 -35.55
N ALA A 369 21.15 14.82 -36.18
CA ALA A 369 20.42 15.18 -37.38
C ALA A 369 21.00 14.42 -38.59
N TYR A 370 20.14 13.80 -39.40
CA TYR A 370 20.52 13.18 -40.66
C TYR A 370 19.67 13.71 -41.81
N ASN A 371 20.29 13.81 -42.98
CA ASN A 371 19.62 14.26 -44.19
C ASN A 371 19.04 13.05 -44.93
N ILE A 372 17.74 13.11 -45.21
CA ILE A 372 17.08 12.12 -46.06
C ILE A 372 17.40 12.49 -47.51
N GLN A 373 18.32 11.78 -48.16
CA GLN A 373 18.44 11.82 -49.61
C GLN A 373 17.42 10.85 -50.21
N SER A 374 16.35 11.38 -50.82
CA SER A 374 15.41 10.55 -51.56
C SER A 374 16.06 10.07 -52.86
N SER A 375 16.14 8.75 -53.04
CA SER A 375 16.39 8.18 -54.36
C SER A 375 15.11 8.28 -55.19
N GLN A 376 15.13 9.25 -56.10
CA GLN A 376 14.27 9.42 -57.28
C GLN A 376 12.76 9.66 -57.04
N THR A 377 12.32 10.75 -57.67
CA THR A 377 10.96 11.29 -57.85
C THR A 377 10.32 12.08 -56.70
N MET A 378 10.30 13.41 -56.93
CA MET A 378 9.66 14.51 -56.20
C MET A 378 10.37 15.01 -54.93
N GLY A 379 10.79 16.27 -55.02
CA GLY A 379 11.66 16.93 -54.06
C GLY A 379 10.94 17.39 -52.80
N THR A 380 11.47 16.92 -51.67
CA THR A 380 11.53 17.63 -50.41
C THR A 380 12.71 17.04 -49.62
N SER A 381 13.76 17.83 -49.42
CA SER A 381 14.84 17.49 -48.51
C SER A 381 14.32 17.67 -47.08
N GLY A 382 14.10 16.57 -46.36
CA GLY A 382 13.75 16.60 -44.93
C GLY A 382 14.97 16.26 -44.07
N SER A 383 15.22 17.07 -43.04
CA SER A 383 16.11 16.72 -41.93
C SER A 383 15.32 15.90 -40.92
N GLY A 384 15.79 14.68 -40.61
CA GLY A 384 15.26 13.86 -39.52
C GLY A 384 16.23 13.88 -38.34
N GLU A 385 15.72 13.76 -37.12
CA GLU A 385 16.53 13.53 -35.92
C GLU A 385 16.46 12.04 -35.56
N ARG A 386 17.59 11.44 -35.21
CA ARG A 386 17.63 10.10 -34.61
C ARG A 386 18.48 10.13 -33.35
N THR A 387 18.04 9.42 -32.32
CA THR A 387 18.86 9.17 -31.13
C THR A 387 19.85 8.06 -31.44
N ILE A 388 21.13 8.33 -31.26
CA ILE A 388 22.21 7.34 -31.36
C ILE A 388 22.73 7.12 -29.93
N THR A 389 22.95 5.86 -29.55
CA THR A 389 23.67 5.55 -28.32
C THR A 389 25.15 5.35 -28.67
N THR A 390 26.02 6.10 -28.00
CA THR A 390 27.47 6.02 -28.19
C THR A 390 28.12 5.46 -26.93
N ASP A 391 28.98 4.46 -27.11
CA ASP A 391 29.82 3.94 -26.04
C ASP A 391 30.92 4.94 -25.69
N ILE A 392 30.98 5.35 -24.43
CA ILE A 392 31.98 6.30 -23.93
C ILE A 392 33.25 5.56 -23.49
N ASP A 393 33.10 4.29 -23.10
CA ASP A 393 34.20 3.40 -22.78
C ASP A 393 33.97 1.99 -23.31
N GLU A 394 35.00 1.15 -23.28
CA GLU A 394 34.97 -0.25 -23.75
C GLU A 394 34.19 -1.18 -22.80
N GLY A 395 33.73 -0.67 -21.65
CA GLY A 395 33.14 -1.47 -20.59
C GLY A 395 34.15 -2.32 -19.82
N ALA A 396 33.71 -2.87 -18.69
CA ALA A 396 34.52 -3.78 -17.89
C ALA A 396 33.64 -4.78 -17.14
N GLN A 397 34.25 -5.90 -16.72
CA GLN A 397 33.63 -6.91 -15.89
C GLN A 397 33.85 -6.61 -14.41
N TYR A 398 32.80 -6.68 -13.61
CA TYR A 398 32.81 -6.41 -12.17
C TYR A 398 32.22 -7.59 -11.41
N TYR A 399 32.84 -8.01 -10.31
CA TYR A 399 32.16 -8.93 -9.40
C TYR A 399 30.95 -8.23 -8.76
N PRO A 400 29.86 -8.95 -8.41
CA PRO A 400 28.63 -8.35 -7.88
C PRO A 400 28.82 -7.37 -6.72
N LEU A 401 29.80 -7.62 -5.85
CA LEU A 401 30.09 -6.80 -4.67
C LEU A 401 31.30 -5.85 -4.86
N ASP A 402 31.85 -5.74 -6.07
CA ASP A 402 32.83 -4.70 -6.38
C ASP A 402 32.16 -3.33 -6.30
N MET A 403 32.79 -2.37 -5.61
CA MET A 403 32.19 -1.06 -5.42
C MET A 403 32.51 -0.12 -6.59
N VAL A 404 31.50 0.64 -7.00
CA VAL A 404 31.55 1.66 -8.05
C VAL A 404 30.94 2.97 -7.55
N TYR A 405 31.28 4.08 -8.19
CA TYR A 405 30.61 5.36 -7.95
C TYR A 405 29.54 5.61 -9.00
N ILE A 406 28.38 6.10 -8.55
CA ILE A 406 27.35 6.69 -9.41
C ILE A 406 27.43 8.20 -9.27
N LYS A 407 27.64 8.89 -10.38
CA LYS A 407 27.58 10.35 -10.48
C LYS A 407 26.25 10.73 -11.14
N ASP A 408 25.29 11.17 -10.34
CA ASP A 408 24.00 11.64 -10.81
C ASP A 408 24.05 13.13 -11.14
N ILE A 409 23.77 13.44 -12.41
CA ILE A 409 23.70 14.80 -12.94
C ILE A 409 22.29 15.17 -13.43
N SER A 410 21.28 14.36 -13.11
CA SER A 410 19.88 14.59 -13.48
C SER A 410 19.27 15.82 -12.79
N GLY A 411 19.69 16.11 -11.56
CA GLY A 411 19.24 17.26 -10.77
C GLY A 411 20.06 18.55 -11.00
N GLU A 412 19.69 19.60 -10.25
CA GLU A 412 20.42 20.88 -10.24
C GLU A 412 21.84 20.76 -9.64
N LYS A 413 22.05 19.78 -8.76
CA LYS A 413 23.34 19.49 -8.13
C LYS A 413 23.81 18.09 -8.47
N GLU A 414 25.09 17.99 -8.78
CA GLU A 414 25.78 16.71 -8.93
C GLU A 414 25.81 15.98 -7.58
N THR A 415 25.40 14.71 -7.59
CA THR A 415 25.43 13.86 -6.39
C THR A 415 26.22 12.58 -6.67
N LEU A 416 27.04 12.15 -5.72
CA LEU A 416 27.89 10.97 -5.84
C LEU A 416 27.46 9.89 -4.85
N TYR A 417 27.20 8.68 -5.35
CA TYR A 417 26.78 7.52 -4.55
C TYR A 417 27.82 6.40 -4.67
N PHE A 418 28.15 5.74 -3.57
CA PHE A 418 29.11 4.63 -3.55
C PHE A 418 28.37 3.32 -3.28
N VAL A 419 28.30 2.45 -4.30
CA VAL A 419 27.38 1.30 -4.34
C VAL A 419 28.08 0.07 -4.90
N PRO A 420 27.62 -1.16 -4.60
CA PRO A 420 28.15 -2.36 -5.24
C PRO A 420 27.69 -2.47 -6.70
N ALA A 421 28.46 -3.16 -7.55
CA ALA A 421 28.21 -3.32 -8.98
C ALA A 421 26.86 -3.98 -9.28
N ILE A 422 26.38 -4.89 -8.43
CA ILE A 422 25.04 -5.49 -8.53
C ILE A 422 23.93 -4.43 -8.54
N TYR A 423 24.13 -3.32 -7.83
CA TYR A 423 23.19 -2.21 -7.81
C TYR A 423 23.20 -1.45 -9.14
N MET A 424 24.39 -1.14 -9.67
CA MET A 424 24.51 -0.54 -11.01
C MET A 424 23.91 -1.44 -12.10
N LYS A 425 24.14 -2.75 -12.01
CA LYS A 425 23.56 -3.74 -12.92
C LYS A 425 22.03 -3.75 -12.85
N ALA A 426 21.44 -3.73 -11.64
CA ALA A 426 20.00 -3.63 -11.47
C ALA A 426 19.40 -2.34 -12.04
N LEU A 427 20.12 -1.22 -11.96
CA LEU A 427 19.71 0.03 -12.63
C LEU A 427 19.79 -0.08 -14.15
N ALA A 428 20.85 -0.67 -14.69
CA ALA A 428 21.03 -0.84 -16.13
C ALA A 428 19.99 -1.81 -16.75
N ASP A 429 19.56 -2.83 -16.00
CA ASP A 429 18.53 -3.79 -16.43
C ASP A 429 17.09 -3.25 -16.31
N ALA A 430 16.88 -2.11 -15.63
CA ALA A 430 15.56 -1.50 -15.53
C ALA A 430 15.17 -0.84 -16.86
N GLN A 431 14.04 -1.29 -17.43
CA GLN A 431 13.60 -0.87 -18.77
C GLN A 431 13.11 0.58 -18.83
N GLU A 432 12.67 1.14 -17.70
CA GLU A 432 12.12 2.50 -17.62
C GLU A 432 13.08 3.43 -16.86
N TRP A 433 13.48 4.54 -17.50
CA TRP A 433 14.41 5.50 -16.91
C TRP A 433 13.85 6.20 -15.67
N GLU A 434 12.53 6.28 -15.54
CA GLU A 434 11.86 6.78 -14.33
C GLU A 434 12.09 5.86 -13.13
N VAL A 435 12.08 4.54 -13.35
CA VAL A 435 12.40 3.53 -12.33
C VAL A 435 13.87 3.66 -11.89
N VAL A 436 14.78 3.93 -12.83
CA VAL A 436 16.20 4.18 -12.53
C VAL A 436 16.35 5.40 -11.59
N LEU A 437 15.80 6.55 -11.97
CA LEU A 437 15.86 7.79 -11.19
C LEU A 437 15.19 7.66 -9.81
N GLN A 438 14.08 6.94 -9.73
CA GLN A 438 13.42 6.59 -8.47
C GLN A 438 14.36 5.80 -7.54
N ASN A 439 15.04 4.78 -8.06
CA ASN A 439 15.91 3.92 -7.27
C ASN A 439 17.13 4.68 -6.72
N ILE A 440 17.68 5.61 -7.49
CA ILE A 440 18.82 6.44 -7.07
C ILE A 440 18.44 7.39 -5.92
N ARG A 441 17.27 8.03 -6.01
CA ARG A 441 16.75 8.87 -4.91
C ARG A 441 16.48 8.05 -3.65
N MET A 442 15.90 6.87 -3.82
CA MET A 442 15.69 5.91 -2.74
C MET A 442 17.00 5.46 -2.08
N ALA A 443 18.09 5.27 -2.83
CA ALA A 443 19.40 4.99 -2.23
C ALA A 443 19.91 6.15 -1.35
N ALA A 444 19.65 7.40 -1.73
CA ALA A 444 20.00 8.57 -0.92
C ALA A 444 19.25 8.61 0.41
N ASP A 445 17.94 8.32 0.37
CA ASP A 445 17.09 8.28 1.56
C ASP A 445 17.44 7.10 2.47
N ILE A 446 17.69 5.92 1.89
CA ILE A 446 18.19 4.74 2.60
C ILE A 446 19.49 5.07 3.33
N VAL A 447 20.48 5.68 2.67
CA VAL A 447 21.76 6.09 3.30
C VAL A 447 21.54 7.05 4.46
N ALA A 448 20.68 8.05 4.30
CA ALA A 448 20.38 9.02 5.34
C ALA A 448 19.73 8.36 6.57
N VAL A 449 18.79 7.42 6.36
CA VAL A 449 18.15 6.64 7.44
C VAL A 449 19.14 5.66 8.08
N ILE A 450 20.05 5.04 7.33
CA ILE A 450 21.10 4.14 7.87
C ILE A 450 22.03 4.91 8.82
N ILE A 451 22.55 6.07 8.39
CA ILE A 451 23.33 6.98 9.26
C ILE A 451 22.50 7.39 10.48
N GLY A 452 21.17 7.41 10.32
CA GLY A 452 20.16 7.49 11.36
C GLY A 452 20.21 6.34 12.39
N VAL A 453 19.93 5.14 11.95
CA VAL A 453 19.79 3.95 12.80
C VAL A 453 21.09 3.59 13.54
N LEU A 454 22.26 3.85 12.94
CA LEU A 454 23.56 3.48 13.51
C LEU A 454 23.92 4.19 14.82
N THR A 455 23.28 5.33 15.16
CA THR A 455 23.57 6.04 16.42
C THR A 455 22.59 5.72 17.55
N LEU A 456 21.73 4.72 17.39
CA LEU A 456 20.74 4.35 18.41
C LEU A 456 21.19 3.14 19.21
N PRO A 457 20.96 3.11 20.54
CA PRO A 457 21.27 1.96 21.39
C PRO A 457 20.17 0.89 21.26
N THR A 458 20.10 0.19 20.13
CA THR A 458 19.08 -0.87 19.88
C THR A 458 19.71 -2.26 19.77
N GLY A 459 18.92 -3.31 20.05
CA GLY A 459 19.39 -4.69 20.23
C GLY A 459 19.84 -5.45 18.97
N ASN A 460 19.38 -5.06 17.77
CA ASN A 460 19.94 -5.55 16.50
C ASN A 460 19.69 -4.52 15.37
N PRO A 461 20.64 -3.62 15.07
CA PRO A 461 20.48 -2.59 14.05
C PRO A 461 20.31 -3.17 12.63
N TYR A 462 20.84 -4.38 12.34
CA TYR A 462 20.82 -4.97 11.00
C TYR A 462 19.43 -5.35 10.49
N PHE A 463 18.55 -5.79 11.39
CA PHE A 463 17.16 -6.06 11.04
C PHE A 463 16.40 -4.77 10.67
N LEU A 464 16.67 -3.67 11.38
CA LEU A 464 16.10 -2.35 11.09
C LEU A 464 16.54 -1.83 9.71
N LEU A 465 17.76 -2.16 9.32
CA LEU A 465 18.38 -1.77 8.04
C LEU A 465 17.86 -2.60 6.87
N LEU A 466 17.54 -3.88 7.09
CA LEU A 466 16.87 -4.74 6.12
C LEU A 466 15.42 -4.34 5.89
N ALA A 467 14.72 -3.93 6.95
CA ALA A 467 13.42 -3.30 6.85
C ALA A 467 13.43 -1.97 6.09
N ILE A 468 14.56 -1.24 6.11
CA ILE A 468 14.78 -0.04 5.30
C ILE A 468 15.00 -0.39 3.82
N ALA A 469 15.61 -1.53 3.50
CA ALA A 469 15.65 -2.05 2.12
C ALA A 469 14.23 -2.32 1.58
N ASP A 470 13.35 -2.79 2.46
CA ASP A 470 11.92 -2.99 2.20
C ASP A 470 11.12 -1.67 2.15
N ILE A 471 11.68 -0.49 2.46
CA ILE A 471 10.99 0.81 2.25
C ILE A 471 10.68 1.05 0.77
N SER A 472 11.42 0.40 -0.13
CA SER A 472 11.05 0.31 -1.56
C SER A 472 9.67 -0.34 -1.81
N LEU A 473 9.15 -1.10 -0.84
CA LEU A 473 8.07 -2.07 -1.02
C LEU A 473 7.08 -2.27 0.15
N ALA A 474 7.24 -1.72 1.37
CA ALA A 474 6.31 -1.95 2.51
C ALA A 474 6.57 -1.05 3.76
N GLY A 475 7.34 0.03 3.63
CA GLY A 475 8.24 0.56 4.68
C GLY A 475 7.73 1.17 5.98
N ALA A 476 6.43 1.40 6.16
CA ALA A 476 5.98 2.17 7.33
C ALA A 476 6.02 1.33 8.62
N ASP A 477 5.46 0.12 8.62
CA ASP A 477 5.28 -0.65 9.85
C ASP A 477 6.58 -1.08 10.55
N PHE A 478 7.69 -1.25 9.81
CA PHE A 478 8.98 -1.58 10.44
C PHE A 478 9.71 -0.37 11.01
N THR A 479 9.54 0.79 10.37
CA THR A 479 10.16 2.03 10.85
C THR A 479 9.47 2.49 12.14
N ILE A 480 8.14 2.36 12.29
CA ILE A 480 7.48 2.69 13.56
C ILE A 480 7.95 1.79 14.71
N GLN A 481 8.12 0.50 14.45
CA GLN A 481 8.51 -0.48 15.47
C GLN A 481 9.95 -0.24 15.93
N ALA A 482 10.83 0.17 15.01
CA ALA A 482 12.22 0.54 15.27
C ALA A 482 12.36 1.74 16.22
N PHE A 483 11.49 2.73 16.05
CA PHE A 483 11.50 3.97 16.81
C PHE A 483 10.46 3.99 17.94
N LYS A 484 9.74 2.88 18.17
CA LYS A 484 8.64 2.80 19.14
C LYS A 484 9.05 3.31 20.53
N GLU A 485 10.17 2.81 21.05
CA GLU A 485 10.68 3.23 22.36
C GLU A 485 11.13 4.69 22.40
N GLU A 486 11.60 5.24 21.27
CA GLU A 486 12.01 6.64 21.17
C GLU A 486 10.80 7.56 21.06
N ILE A 487 9.79 7.18 20.27
CA ILE A 487 8.51 7.88 20.13
C ILE A 487 7.78 7.92 21.48
N LEU A 488 7.76 6.82 22.23
CA LEU A 488 7.10 6.73 23.55
C LEU A 488 7.65 7.69 24.61
N LYS A 489 8.85 8.28 24.41
CA LYS A 489 9.43 9.26 25.34
C LYS A 489 8.76 10.63 25.27
N TYR A 490 7.99 10.90 24.21
CA TYR A 490 7.42 12.21 23.95
C TYR A 490 5.91 12.23 24.18
N GLU A 491 5.39 13.37 24.63
CA GLU A 491 3.95 13.60 24.80
C GLU A 491 3.24 13.44 23.45
N GLY A 492 2.20 12.59 23.39
CA GLY A 492 1.52 12.22 22.14
C GLY A 492 2.12 10.98 21.45
N GLY A 493 3.28 10.49 21.89
CA GLY A 493 3.96 9.35 21.26
C GLY A 493 3.16 8.05 21.36
N LYS A 494 2.52 7.79 22.50
CA LYS A 494 1.69 6.59 22.71
C LYS A 494 0.45 6.63 21.80
N GLU A 495 -0.23 7.75 21.76
CA GLU A 495 -1.44 7.96 20.96
C GLU A 495 -1.14 7.88 19.45
N PHE A 496 0.04 8.36 19.02
CA PHE A 496 0.51 8.21 17.64
C PHE A 496 0.67 6.75 17.24
N LEU A 497 1.32 5.96 18.09
CA LEU A 497 1.55 4.53 17.87
C LEU A 497 0.23 3.74 17.87
N GLU A 498 -0.69 4.05 18.78
CA GLU A 498 -2.01 3.42 18.85
C GLU A 498 -2.88 3.77 17.63
N ALA A 499 -2.82 5.02 17.14
CA ALA A 499 -3.52 5.43 15.93
C ALA A 499 -2.95 4.76 14.68
N TRP A 500 -1.62 4.65 14.58
CA TRP A 500 -0.94 3.90 13.53
C TRP A 500 -1.33 2.42 13.54
N GLU A 501 -1.29 1.78 14.72
CA GLU A 501 -1.66 0.38 14.89
C GLU A 501 -3.10 0.13 14.47
N LYS A 502 -4.04 1.02 14.77
CA LYS A 502 -5.43 0.93 14.28
C LYS A 502 -5.52 1.05 12.77
N ILE A 503 -4.82 2.01 12.17
CA ILE A 503 -4.77 2.18 10.71
C ILE A 503 -4.27 0.91 10.02
N TYR A 504 -3.22 0.33 10.58
CA TYR A 504 -2.61 -0.88 10.08
C TYR A 504 -3.50 -2.12 10.27
N ILE A 505 -4.07 -2.32 11.47
CA ILE A 505 -4.91 -3.49 11.80
C ILE A 505 -6.14 -3.58 10.89
N ILE A 506 -6.75 -2.43 10.54
CA ILE A 506 -8.00 -2.37 9.76
C ILE A 506 -7.72 -2.50 8.25
N GLY A 507 -6.46 -2.65 7.82
CA GLY A 507 -6.09 -2.89 6.43
C GLY A 507 -5.75 -1.63 5.64
N GLY A 508 -5.29 -0.58 6.32
CA GLY A 508 -4.84 0.67 5.72
C GLY A 508 -5.72 1.88 6.09
N ALA A 509 -5.25 3.08 5.76
CA ALA A 509 -5.91 4.32 6.17
C ALA A 509 -7.31 4.50 5.54
N LEU A 510 -7.57 3.87 4.38
CA LEU A 510 -8.87 3.88 3.70
C LEU A 510 -9.99 3.22 4.52
N THR A 511 -9.67 2.22 5.32
CA THR A 511 -10.64 1.41 6.07
C THR A 511 -10.72 1.82 7.53
N ALA A 512 -9.68 2.47 8.07
CA ALA A 512 -9.60 2.93 9.47
C ALA A 512 -10.62 4.04 9.84
N GLY A 513 -11.21 4.70 8.83
CA GLY A 513 -12.19 5.77 9.00
C GLY A 513 -11.57 7.16 9.24
N ALA A 514 -12.26 8.21 8.77
CA ALA A 514 -11.73 9.57 8.71
C ALA A 514 -11.29 10.14 10.09
N LEU A 515 -11.97 9.77 11.18
CA LEU A 515 -11.63 10.24 12.52
C LEU A 515 -10.28 9.70 13.02
N VAL A 516 -9.96 8.44 12.70
CA VAL A 516 -8.67 7.83 13.08
C VAL A 516 -7.53 8.44 12.29
N VAL A 517 -7.74 8.65 10.98
CA VAL A 517 -6.77 9.30 10.08
C VAL A 517 -6.50 10.75 10.47
N SER A 518 -7.55 11.56 10.72
CA SER A 518 -7.40 12.94 11.19
C SER A 518 -6.68 13.00 12.53
N SER A 519 -7.03 12.12 13.48
CA SER A 519 -6.35 12.04 14.78
C SER A 519 -4.87 11.67 14.60
N PHE A 520 -4.56 10.73 13.70
CA PHE A 520 -3.19 10.33 13.39
C PHE A 520 -2.35 11.51 12.88
N TYR A 521 -2.87 12.28 11.92
CA TYR A 521 -2.19 13.48 11.42
C TYR A 521 -1.99 14.53 12.51
N LYS A 522 -3.02 14.82 13.30
CA LYS A 522 -2.95 15.78 14.40
C LYS A 522 -1.80 15.44 15.36
N ILE A 523 -1.75 14.18 15.80
CA ILE A 523 -0.76 13.74 16.77
C ILE A 523 0.64 13.72 16.14
N GLY A 524 0.79 13.17 14.93
CA GLY A 524 2.07 13.13 14.22
C GLY A 524 2.66 14.51 13.96
N LEU A 525 1.83 15.48 13.55
CA LEU A 525 2.27 16.86 13.34
C LEU A 525 2.66 17.55 14.65
N LYS A 526 1.94 17.28 15.75
CA LYS A 526 2.33 17.77 17.08
C LYS A 526 3.70 17.22 17.50
N LEU A 527 4.00 15.95 17.23
CA LEU A 527 5.34 15.40 17.50
C LEU A 527 6.43 16.14 16.71
N LEU A 528 6.16 16.53 15.46
CA LEU A 528 7.09 17.30 14.63
C LEU A 528 7.32 18.75 15.11
N THR A 529 6.56 19.27 16.08
CA THR A 529 6.82 20.58 16.70
C THR A 529 7.72 20.51 17.94
N ILE A 530 7.94 19.32 18.50
CA ILE A 530 8.73 19.12 19.72
C ILE A 530 10.22 19.42 19.43
N PRO A 531 10.88 20.32 20.19
CA PRO A 531 12.26 20.73 19.91
C PRO A 531 13.27 19.58 19.82
N GLU A 532 13.14 18.57 20.69
CA GLU A 532 13.98 17.38 20.73
C GLU A 532 13.78 16.51 19.49
N VAL A 533 12.52 16.36 19.03
CA VAL A 533 12.19 15.66 17.79
C VAL A 533 12.73 16.43 16.59
N ILE A 534 12.62 17.77 16.56
CA ILE A 534 13.15 18.61 15.49
C ILE A 534 14.67 18.48 15.36
N LYS A 535 15.39 18.42 16.49
CA LYS A 535 16.85 18.21 16.53
C LYS A 535 17.24 16.79 16.11
N SER A 536 16.38 15.80 16.38
CA SER A 536 16.53 14.44 15.89
C SER A 536 16.03 14.33 14.46
N VAL A 537 16.92 14.61 13.49
CA VAL A 537 16.67 14.41 12.04
C VAL A 537 15.99 13.06 11.77
N LYS A 538 16.39 12.05 12.55
CA LYS A 538 16.01 10.63 12.47
C LYS A 538 14.56 10.42 12.87
N LEU A 539 14.19 10.84 14.09
CA LEU A 539 12.84 10.71 14.60
C LEU A 539 11.84 11.57 13.80
N LYS A 540 12.30 12.76 13.38
CA LYS A 540 11.55 13.66 12.50
C LYS A 540 11.21 13.00 11.16
N GLN A 541 12.18 12.38 10.50
CA GLN A 541 11.98 11.66 9.24
C GLN A 541 11.06 10.45 9.43
N THR A 542 11.25 9.67 10.49
CA THR A 542 10.37 8.56 10.83
C THR A 542 8.91 9.02 10.91
N ILE A 543 8.59 10.00 11.74
CA ILE A 543 7.21 10.50 11.88
C ILE A 543 6.67 11.01 10.53
N ALA A 544 7.49 11.73 9.77
CA ALA A 544 7.12 12.24 8.45
C ALA A 544 6.78 11.11 7.45
N VAL A 545 7.57 10.02 7.41
CA VAL A 545 7.32 8.88 6.51
C VAL A 545 5.98 8.21 6.81
N HIS A 546 5.58 8.10 8.07
CA HIS A 546 4.27 7.51 8.40
C HIS A 546 3.12 8.43 8.03
N ILE A 547 3.28 9.74 8.21
CA ILE A 547 2.32 10.74 7.73
C ILE A 547 2.17 10.64 6.19
N ILE A 548 3.28 10.52 5.45
CA ILE A 548 3.27 10.31 4.00
C ILE A 548 2.59 8.99 3.65
N SER A 549 2.85 7.91 4.40
CA SER A 549 2.27 6.59 4.14
C SER A 549 0.75 6.64 4.26
N VAL A 550 0.23 7.25 5.33
CA VAL A 550 -1.23 7.47 5.46
C VAL A 550 -1.75 8.36 4.34
N LEU A 551 -1.06 9.46 4.00
CA LEU A 551 -1.45 10.37 2.90
C LEU A 551 -1.59 9.66 1.55
N LEU A 552 -0.66 8.76 1.25
CA LEU A 552 -0.66 7.95 0.05
C LEU A 552 -1.71 6.84 0.10
N ASP A 553 -1.91 6.20 1.25
CA ASP A 553 -2.92 5.15 1.41
C ASP A 553 -4.33 5.67 1.16
N VAL A 554 -4.67 6.86 1.68
CA VAL A 554 -5.95 7.51 1.38
C VAL A 554 -5.99 8.17 -0.01
N ASN A 555 -4.92 8.07 -0.80
CA ASN A 555 -4.77 8.67 -2.14
C ASN A 555 -5.18 10.15 -2.17
N LEU A 556 -4.80 10.92 -1.14
CA LEU A 556 -5.20 12.32 -0.99
C LEU A 556 -4.56 13.24 -2.02
N VAL A 557 -3.39 12.87 -2.53
CA VAL A 557 -2.65 13.57 -3.56
C VAL A 557 -2.40 12.63 -4.74
N ASN A 558 -2.42 13.16 -5.95
CA ASN A 558 -2.11 12.43 -7.19
C ASN A 558 -0.60 12.38 -7.49
N PHE A 559 0.24 12.55 -6.48
CA PHE A 559 1.68 12.54 -6.61
C PHE A 559 2.21 11.12 -6.82
N GLU A 560 3.28 11.00 -7.59
CA GLU A 560 4.06 9.77 -7.68
C GLU A 560 4.55 9.40 -6.28
N ARG A 561 4.15 8.21 -5.79
CA ARG A 561 4.34 7.78 -4.39
C ARG A 561 5.79 7.93 -3.91
N ASN A 562 6.73 7.67 -4.81
CA ASN A 562 8.18 7.71 -4.59
C ASN A 562 8.78 9.12 -4.46
N SER A 563 8.00 10.16 -4.72
CA SER A 563 8.47 11.55 -4.80
C SER A 563 7.91 12.43 -3.70
N VAL A 564 6.97 11.89 -2.91
CA VAL A 564 6.24 12.66 -1.91
C VAL A 564 7.13 12.96 -0.72
N LYS A 565 7.16 14.24 -0.34
CA LYS A 565 7.95 14.72 0.79
C LYS A 565 7.16 15.74 1.60
N ILE A 566 7.20 15.63 2.92
CA ILE A 566 6.74 16.69 3.81
C ILE A 566 7.84 17.75 3.92
N LEU A 567 7.49 18.99 3.58
CA LEU A 567 8.43 20.11 3.64
C LEU A 567 8.56 20.58 5.09
N THR A 568 9.71 20.28 5.68
CA THR A 568 10.02 20.58 7.08
C THR A 568 11.31 21.38 7.28
N GLN A 569 12.01 21.72 6.18
CA GLN A 569 13.20 22.55 6.21
C GLN A 569 12.85 23.97 5.76
N ASN A 570 13.38 24.97 6.45
CA ASN A 570 13.02 26.37 6.20
C ASN A 570 13.29 26.81 4.76
N THR A 571 14.43 26.39 4.19
CA THR A 571 14.82 26.69 2.80
C THR A 571 13.81 26.15 1.79
N GLU A 572 13.38 24.91 1.96
CA GLU A 572 12.40 24.25 1.09
C GLU A 572 11.01 24.89 1.21
N ILE A 573 10.58 25.18 2.45
CA ILE A 573 9.30 25.85 2.72
C ILE A 573 9.26 27.24 2.07
N VAL A 574 10.32 28.04 2.27
CA VAL A 574 10.42 29.38 1.68
C VAL A 574 10.43 29.30 0.15
N ALA A 575 11.18 28.35 -0.42
CA ALA A 575 11.27 28.15 -1.86
C ALA A 575 9.92 27.72 -2.48
N ALA A 576 9.21 26.78 -1.85
CA ALA A 576 7.91 26.28 -2.30
C ALA A 576 6.81 27.34 -2.22
N THR A 577 6.86 28.21 -1.21
CA THR A 577 5.77 29.14 -0.88
C THR A 577 6.06 30.58 -1.30
N ASN A 578 7.16 30.80 -2.02
CA ASN A 578 7.66 32.12 -2.43
C ASN A 578 7.80 33.09 -1.23
N GLY A 579 8.27 32.58 -0.09
CA GLY A 579 8.43 33.33 1.16
C GLY A 579 7.15 33.58 1.96
N SER A 580 5.99 33.08 1.52
CA SER A 580 4.72 33.21 2.27
C SER A 580 4.74 32.44 3.58
N LEU A 581 5.45 31.32 3.62
CA LEU A 581 5.66 30.51 4.81
C LEU A 581 7.16 30.34 5.07
N ASN A 582 7.47 30.06 6.33
CA ASN A 582 8.79 29.70 6.83
C ASN A 582 8.60 28.66 7.95
N ASP A 583 9.68 28.14 8.51
CA ASP A 583 9.64 27.13 9.58
C ASP A 583 8.78 27.57 10.79
N PHE A 584 8.90 28.82 11.23
CA PHE A 584 8.12 29.38 12.33
C PHE A 584 6.61 29.38 12.02
N ARG A 585 6.23 29.82 10.82
CA ARG A 585 4.84 29.83 10.36
C ARG A 585 4.30 28.41 10.19
N MET A 586 5.13 27.47 9.70
CA MET A 586 4.74 26.06 9.58
C MET A 586 4.48 25.40 10.93
N LYS A 587 5.21 25.75 12.00
CA LYS A 587 4.89 25.23 13.35
C LYS A 587 3.48 25.60 13.79
N ARG A 588 3.03 26.84 13.53
CA ARG A 588 1.65 27.27 13.83
C ARG A 588 0.61 26.54 12.99
N LEU A 589 0.97 26.12 11.78
CA LEU A 589 0.11 25.31 10.91
C LEU A 589 0.05 23.86 11.39
N PHE A 590 1.17 23.27 11.83
CA PHE A 590 1.20 21.92 12.41
C PHE A 590 0.30 21.80 13.64
N GLU A 591 0.28 22.81 14.51
CA GLU A 591 -0.65 22.89 15.65
C GLU A 591 -2.13 22.91 15.24
N ARG A 592 -2.41 23.26 13.98
CA ARG A 592 -3.74 23.33 13.35
C ARG A 592 -3.92 22.22 12.33
N GLU A 593 -3.21 21.09 12.46
CA GLU A 593 -3.37 19.93 11.58
C GLU A 593 -3.12 20.25 10.10
N CYS A 594 -2.30 21.26 9.82
CA CYS A 594 -2.01 21.77 8.49
C CYS A 594 -0.52 21.56 8.15
N PHE A 595 -0.24 20.90 7.03
CA PHE A 595 1.12 20.59 6.61
C PHE A 595 1.32 20.71 5.10
N LEU A 596 2.58 20.91 4.71
CA LEU A 596 3.00 21.16 3.34
C LEU A 596 3.71 19.93 2.80
N VAL A 597 3.32 19.50 1.61
CA VAL A 597 3.96 18.42 0.88
C VAL A 597 4.39 18.86 -0.52
N SER A 598 5.43 18.24 -1.04
CA SER A 598 5.82 18.30 -2.45
C SER A 598 5.80 16.90 -3.05
N GLY A 599 5.64 16.80 -4.36
CA GLY A 599 5.72 15.54 -5.10
C GLY A 599 5.67 15.79 -6.60
N ASN A 600 6.10 14.79 -7.37
CA ASN A 600 6.06 14.84 -8.82
C ASN A 600 4.71 14.32 -9.32
N ILE A 601 4.22 14.90 -10.40
CA ILE A 601 3.09 14.40 -11.17
C ILE A 601 3.50 14.25 -12.62
N GLU A 602 2.93 13.26 -13.31
CA GLU A 602 3.09 13.12 -14.75
C GLU A 602 2.12 14.07 -15.46
N LYS A 603 2.67 15.00 -16.26
CA LYS A 603 1.90 15.90 -17.12
C LYS A 603 2.54 15.91 -18.50
N ASN A 604 1.79 15.44 -19.51
CA ASN A 604 2.25 15.34 -20.91
C ASN A 604 3.59 14.58 -21.02
N GLU A 605 3.67 13.38 -20.44
CA GLU A 605 4.86 12.51 -20.46
C GLU A 605 6.10 13.14 -19.80
N LYS A 606 5.91 14.12 -18.91
CA LYS A 606 6.97 14.75 -18.12
C LYS A 606 6.61 14.79 -16.65
N LEU A 607 7.57 14.42 -15.82
CA LEU A 607 7.49 14.60 -14.38
C LEU A 607 7.69 16.08 -14.02
N VAL A 608 6.69 16.67 -13.37
CA VAL A 608 6.71 18.05 -12.89
C VAL A 608 6.48 18.06 -11.38
N GLU A 609 7.27 18.82 -10.64
CA GLU A 609 7.09 19.01 -9.20
C GLU A 609 5.89 19.93 -8.91
N GLU A 610 5.00 19.46 -8.04
CA GLU A 610 3.90 20.22 -7.46
C GLU A 610 3.96 20.24 -5.94
N PHE A 611 3.24 21.19 -5.37
CA PHE A 611 3.11 21.40 -3.94
C PHE A 611 1.65 21.30 -3.54
N ALA A 612 1.38 20.69 -2.39
CA ALA A 612 0.05 20.63 -1.81
C ALA A 612 0.07 21.01 -0.32
N LEU A 613 -0.98 21.73 0.10
CA LEU A 613 -1.25 22.06 1.48
C LEU A 613 -2.40 21.19 1.96
N VAL A 614 -2.15 20.41 3.01
CA VAL A 614 -3.12 19.47 3.58
C VAL A 614 -3.58 20.00 4.92
N TYR A 615 -4.88 20.07 5.15
CA TYR A 615 -5.51 20.48 6.40
C TYR A 615 -6.53 19.43 6.82
N LYS A 616 -6.45 18.94 8.07
CA LYS A 616 -7.33 17.89 8.62
C LYS A 616 -7.44 16.63 7.74
N GLY A 617 -6.35 16.31 7.02
CA GLY A 617 -6.32 15.18 6.11
C GLY A 617 -7.05 15.42 4.78
N GLU A 618 -7.27 16.66 4.37
CA GLU A 618 -7.73 16.99 3.01
C GLU A 618 -6.80 18.01 2.34
N VAL A 619 -6.59 17.86 1.04
CA VAL A 619 -5.86 18.85 0.24
C VAL A 619 -6.72 20.09 0.08
N ILE A 620 -6.24 21.23 0.58
CA ILE A 620 -6.92 22.52 0.52
C ILE A 620 -6.29 23.49 -0.50
N ALA A 621 -5.07 23.21 -0.94
CA ALA A 621 -4.43 23.91 -2.05
C ALA A 621 -3.45 22.96 -2.73
N GLN A 622 -3.37 23.00 -4.07
CA GLN A 622 -2.40 22.22 -4.83
C GLN A 622 -2.04 22.89 -6.16
N GLY A 623 -0.79 22.73 -6.59
CA GLY A 623 -0.38 23.00 -7.96
C GLY A 623 1.11 23.21 -8.11
N ASN A 624 1.53 23.65 -9.29
CA ASN A 624 2.88 24.17 -9.50
C ASN A 624 3.16 25.36 -8.57
N LYS A 625 4.44 25.71 -8.40
CA LYS A 625 4.89 26.78 -7.50
C LYS A 625 4.09 28.10 -7.61
N VAL A 626 3.76 28.52 -8.83
CA VAL A 626 3.07 29.80 -9.08
C VAL A 626 1.61 29.72 -8.66
N ASP A 627 0.90 28.68 -9.08
CA ASP A 627 -0.53 28.51 -8.79
C ASP A 627 -0.76 28.14 -7.33
N PHE A 628 0.13 27.34 -6.75
CA PHE A 628 0.13 27.04 -5.32
C PHE A 628 0.27 28.32 -4.48
N TYR A 629 1.25 29.19 -4.79
CA TYR A 629 1.43 30.47 -4.09
C TYR A 629 0.17 31.35 -4.18
N LYS A 630 -0.48 31.44 -5.35
CA LYS A 630 -1.73 32.23 -5.49
C LYS A 630 -2.82 31.73 -4.53
N GLN A 631 -2.93 30.42 -4.37
CA GLN A 631 -3.91 29.80 -3.47
C GLN A 631 -3.60 30.08 -2.00
N ILE A 632 -2.33 29.99 -1.58
CA ILE A 632 -1.94 30.11 -0.16
C ILE A 632 -1.58 31.54 0.30
N LYS A 633 -1.59 32.54 -0.59
CA LYS A 633 -1.18 33.92 -0.25
C LYS A 633 -1.99 34.52 0.90
N GLU A 634 -3.31 34.30 0.90
CA GLU A 634 -4.20 34.80 1.97
C GLU A 634 -3.97 34.08 3.30
N LEU A 635 -3.62 32.78 3.25
CA LEU A 635 -3.20 32.04 4.45
C LEU A 635 -1.97 32.68 5.09
N GLY A 636 -0.96 33.01 4.27
CA GLY A 636 0.27 33.68 4.74
C GLY A 636 0.02 35.05 5.39
N LYS A 637 -1.00 35.80 4.94
CA LYS A 637 -1.39 37.09 5.54
C LYS A 637 -2.08 36.92 6.90
N ASN A 638 -2.91 35.88 7.03
CA ASN A 638 -3.70 35.63 8.22
C ASN A 638 -2.95 34.83 9.30
N ILE A 639 -1.75 34.32 8.99
CA ILE A 639 -0.97 33.40 9.83
C ILE A 639 -0.75 33.87 11.28
N TYR A 640 -0.73 35.18 11.53
CA TYR A 640 -0.50 35.74 12.87
C TYR A 640 -1.76 35.94 13.71
N ASN A 641 -2.95 35.93 13.09
CA ASN A 641 -4.23 36.13 13.75
C ASN A 641 -5.00 34.80 13.79
N ASP A 642 -5.06 34.18 14.96
CA ASP A 642 -5.62 32.83 15.11
C ASP A 642 -7.06 32.71 14.62
N LYS A 643 -7.92 33.68 14.96
CA LYS A 643 -9.33 33.68 14.50
C LYS A 643 -9.45 33.79 12.99
N LYS A 644 -8.64 34.67 12.36
CA LYS A 644 -8.66 34.84 10.90
C LYS A 644 -8.05 33.65 10.18
N LEU A 645 -6.99 33.05 10.72
CA LEU A 645 -6.35 31.86 10.17
C LEU A 645 -7.31 30.66 10.20
N GLU A 646 -7.95 30.42 11.34
CA GLU A 646 -8.91 29.33 11.50
C GLU A 646 -10.13 29.53 10.61
N SER A 647 -10.70 30.74 10.58
CA SER A 647 -11.80 31.06 9.67
C SER A 647 -11.43 30.86 8.20
N TYR A 648 -10.21 31.22 7.79
CA TYR A 648 -9.72 30.97 6.43
C TYR A 648 -9.60 29.47 6.14
N LEU A 649 -8.90 28.71 7.01
CA LEU A 649 -8.72 27.27 6.84
C LEU A 649 -10.06 26.53 6.76
N GLU A 650 -11.01 26.85 7.63
CA GLU A 650 -12.36 26.28 7.61
C GLU A 650 -13.14 26.68 6.36
N SER A 651 -13.02 27.91 5.87
CA SER A 651 -13.69 28.33 4.64
C SER A 651 -13.20 27.57 3.41
N VAL A 652 -11.90 27.27 3.34
CA VAL A 652 -11.31 26.53 2.22
C VAL A 652 -11.61 25.04 2.37
N PHE A 653 -11.57 24.51 3.58
CA PHE A 653 -11.91 23.12 3.87
C PHE A 653 -13.38 22.79 3.54
N ASN A 654 -14.31 23.65 3.96
CA ASN A 654 -15.75 23.44 3.76
C ASN A 654 -16.24 23.96 2.39
N ARG A 655 -15.33 24.30 1.47
CA ARG A 655 -15.71 24.77 0.14
C ARG A 655 -16.39 23.64 -0.64
N ARG A 656 -17.39 24.00 -1.43
CA ARG A 656 -18.01 23.08 -2.39
C ARG A 656 -17.02 22.77 -3.52
N LYS A 657 -16.64 21.49 -3.67
CA LYS A 657 -15.69 21.02 -4.69
C LYS A 657 -16.39 20.73 -6.02
N THR A 658 -15.71 20.93 -7.13
CA THR A 658 -16.21 20.64 -8.48
C THR A 658 -15.63 19.31 -8.95
N ILE A 659 -16.51 18.34 -9.21
CA ILE A 659 -16.10 16.96 -9.51
C ILE A 659 -16.16 16.69 -11.01
N SER A 660 -15.14 16.02 -11.53
CA SER A 660 -15.07 15.48 -12.89
C SER A 660 -14.66 13.99 -12.88
N LEU A 661 -14.64 13.36 -14.05
CA LEU A 661 -14.12 12.01 -14.22
C LEU A 661 -12.61 12.02 -14.44
N GLU A 662 -11.92 11.05 -13.86
CA GLU A 662 -10.51 10.75 -14.17
C GLU A 662 -10.35 10.35 -15.65
N GLU A 663 -11.30 9.58 -16.18
CA GLU A 663 -11.32 9.13 -17.58
C GLU A 663 -12.71 9.31 -18.22
N GLU A 664 -12.91 10.42 -18.92
CA GLU A 664 -14.20 10.72 -19.60
C GLU A 664 -14.54 9.75 -20.73
N SER A 665 -13.55 9.05 -21.29
CA SER A 665 -13.71 8.07 -22.38
C SER A 665 -14.68 6.93 -22.00
N LEU A 666 -14.77 6.63 -20.71
CA LEU A 666 -15.55 5.53 -20.14
C LEU A 666 -17.06 5.78 -20.17
N LEU A 667 -17.49 7.03 -20.34
CA LEU A 667 -18.91 7.40 -20.34
C LEU A 667 -19.69 6.59 -21.39
N GLY A 668 -20.77 5.95 -20.95
CA GLY A 668 -21.65 5.15 -21.80
C GLY A 668 -21.10 3.77 -22.21
N GLN A 669 -19.86 3.42 -21.86
CA GLN A 669 -19.30 2.09 -22.16
C GLN A 669 -19.83 1.02 -21.18
N PRO A 670 -20.01 -0.24 -21.59
CA PRO A 670 -20.30 -1.34 -20.67
C PRO A 670 -19.07 -1.68 -19.78
N PRO A 671 -19.27 -2.30 -18.60
CA PRO A 671 -18.15 -2.73 -17.76
C PRO A 671 -17.33 -3.83 -18.44
N LYS A 672 -15.98 -3.77 -18.30
CA LYS A 672 -15.06 -4.81 -18.81
C LYS A 672 -15.27 -6.17 -18.12
N SER A 673 -15.65 -6.15 -16.83
CA SER A 673 -15.96 -7.33 -16.02
C SER A 673 -16.95 -6.99 -14.91
N GLY A 674 -17.83 -7.92 -14.54
CA GLY A 674 -18.86 -7.72 -13.51
C GLY A 674 -20.13 -7.04 -14.02
N THR A 675 -21.03 -6.68 -13.10
CA THR A 675 -22.35 -6.11 -13.43
C THR A 675 -22.43 -4.58 -13.29
N LYS A 676 -21.49 -3.96 -12.58
CA LYS A 676 -21.45 -2.50 -12.31
C LYS A 676 -20.27 -1.85 -13.04
N MET A 677 -20.46 -0.62 -13.51
CA MET A 677 -19.38 0.23 -14.02
C MET A 677 -18.94 1.20 -12.92
N LEU A 678 -17.63 1.34 -12.71
CA LEU A 678 -17.05 2.25 -11.74
C LEU A 678 -16.31 3.37 -12.46
N PHE A 679 -16.64 4.61 -12.13
CA PHE A 679 -15.94 5.80 -12.62
C PHE A 679 -15.18 6.45 -11.47
N SER A 680 -13.89 6.65 -11.63
CA SER A 680 -13.10 7.41 -10.67
C SER A 680 -13.43 8.90 -10.76
N LEU A 681 -13.67 9.52 -9.61
CA LEU A 681 -14.00 10.93 -9.49
C LEU A 681 -12.79 11.72 -9.00
N VAL A 682 -12.54 12.88 -9.59
CA VAL A 682 -11.52 13.83 -9.15
C VAL A 682 -12.11 15.23 -8.94
N ASP A 683 -11.53 16.02 -8.04
CA ASP A 683 -11.88 17.43 -7.88
C ASP A 683 -11.13 18.34 -8.88
N GLU A 684 -11.40 19.65 -8.82
CA GLU A 684 -10.74 20.65 -9.67
C GLU A 684 -9.23 20.82 -9.44
N LEU A 685 -8.70 20.23 -8.36
CA LEU A 685 -7.26 20.17 -8.08
C LEU A 685 -6.65 18.83 -8.53
N GLY A 686 -7.46 17.89 -9.05
CA GLY A 686 -7.05 16.56 -9.45
C GLY A 686 -7.02 15.53 -8.31
N ASN A 687 -7.55 15.87 -7.13
CA ASN A 687 -7.59 14.95 -5.99
C ASN A 687 -8.70 13.93 -6.16
N ARG A 688 -8.46 12.66 -5.80
CA ARG A 688 -9.49 11.62 -5.90
C ARG A 688 -10.58 11.82 -4.85
N MET A 689 -11.84 11.85 -5.29
CA MET A 689 -13.00 12.17 -4.45
C MET A 689 -13.91 10.96 -4.17
N GLY A 690 -13.62 9.82 -4.79
CA GLY A 690 -14.37 8.58 -4.65
C GLY A 690 -14.61 7.93 -6.01
N GLN A 691 -15.62 7.07 -6.09
CA GLN A 691 -16.06 6.47 -7.34
C GLN A 691 -17.56 6.63 -7.53
N LEU A 692 -18.00 6.88 -8.76
CA LEU A 692 -19.40 6.79 -9.14
C LEU A 692 -19.65 5.39 -9.70
N SER A 693 -20.58 4.66 -9.10
CA SER A 693 -21.00 3.33 -9.56
C SER A 693 -22.29 3.43 -10.36
N ARG A 694 -22.28 2.96 -11.61
CA ARG A 694 -23.49 2.77 -12.42
C ARG A 694 -23.88 1.30 -12.50
N SER A 695 -25.13 1.01 -12.15
CA SER A 695 -25.74 -0.32 -12.22
C SER A 695 -26.91 -0.32 -13.22
N PRO A 696 -26.83 -1.09 -14.33
CA PRO A 696 -27.96 -1.24 -15.25
C PRO A 696 -28.99 -2.23 -14.71
N ASN A 697 -30.27 -1.91 -14.85
CA ASN A 697 -31.39 -2.83 -14.59
C ASN A 697 -32.47 -2.63 -15.66
N ARG A 698 -32.61 -3.60 -16.58
CA ARG A 698 -33.53 -3.53 -17.74
C ARG A 698 -33.31 -2.27 -18.59
N ASN A 699 -34.23 -1.30 -18.53
CA ASN A 699 -34.21 -0.02 -19.25
C ASN A 699 -33.86 1.16 -18.33
N GLU A 700 -33.29 0.87 -17.15
CA GLU A 700 -32.90 1.86 -16.14
C GLU A 700 -31.42 1.76 -15.80
N LEU A 701 -30.83 2.89 -15.41
CA LEU A 701 -29.50 3.04 -14.86
C LEU A 701 -29.60 3.65 -13.47
N TYR A 702 -28.99 3.01 -12.48
CA TYR A 702 -28.92 3.48 -11.10
C TYR A 702 -27.51 3.93 -10.76
N TYR A 703 -27.40 5.03 -10.03
CA TYR A 703 -26.11 5.61 -9.64
C TYR A 703 -25.95 5.64 -8.13
N LYS A 704 -24.76 5.24 -7.67
CA LYS A 704 -24.34 5.35 -6.27
C LYS A 704 -22.95 5.98 -6.18
N LEU A 705 -22.70 6.75 -5.14
CA LEU A 705 -21.38 7.26 -4.83
C LEU A 705 -20.69 6.30 -3.87
N ILE A 706 -19.44 5.94 -4.15
CA ILE A 706 -18.58 5.16 -3.26
C ILE A 706 -17.53 6.13 -2.71
N GLN A 707 -17.60 6.39 -1.41
CA GLN A 707 -16.64 7.27 -0.72
C GLN A 707 -16.13 6.57 0.53
N ASN A 708 -14.81 6.47 0.69
CA ASN A 708 -14.15 5.80 1.83
C ASN A 708 -14.70 4.38 2.08
N GLY A 709 -14.89 3.60 1.01
CA GLY A 709 -15.41 2.24 1.06
C GLY A 709 -16.93 2.11 1.35
N LYS A 710 -17.65 3.22 1.52
CA LYS A 710 -19.11 3.21 1.76
C LYS A 710 -19.89 3.55 0.49
N GLU A 711 -20.87 2.72 0.15
CA GLU A 711 -21.88 3.05 -0.89
C GLU A 711 -22.92 4.02 -0.30
N ILE A 712 -23.08 5.16 -0.96
CA ILE A 712 -24.06 6.21 -0.69
C ILE A 712 -25.06 6.21 -1.84
N ASP A 713 -26.33 6.03 -1.52
CA ASP A 713 -27.40 6.13 -2.52
C ASP A 713 -27.60 7.61 -2.91
N LEU A 714 -27.40 7.90 -4.20
CA LEU A 714 -27.63 9.24 -4.73
C LEU A 714 -29.10 9.50 -5.03
N LYS A 715 -29.99 8.51 -4.90
CA LYS A 715 -31.41 8.59 -5.30
C LYS A 715 -31.56 9.07 -6.74
N CYS A 716 -30.62 8.67 -7.59
CA CYS A 716 -30.51 9.11 -8.98
C CYS A 716 -30.65 7.92 -9.93
N TYR A 717 -31.52 8.06 -10.92
CA TYR A 717 -31.64 7.08 -11.99
C TYR A 717 -31.96 7.72 -13.33
N MET A 718 -31.67 6.99 -14.40
CA MET A 718 -32.06 7.35 -15.75
C MET A 718 -32.74 6.18 -16.45
N LYS A 719 -33.85 6.45 -17.12
CA LYS A 719 -34.75 5.44 -17.69
C LYS A 719 -35.05 5.73 -19.15
N LEU A 720 -35.02 4.70 -19.98
CA LEU A 720 -35.57 4.77 -21.33
C LEU A 720 -37.07 4.46 -21.31
N LEU A 721 -37.87 5.44 -21.73
CA LEU A 721 -39.31 5.30 -21.93
C LEU A 721 -39.56 4.98 -23.40
N ASP A 722 -40.20 3.85 -23.65
CA ASP A 722 -40.59 3.35 -24.97
C ASP A 722 -42.05 2.85 -24.90
N ASP A 723 -42.55 2.22 -25.97
CA ASP A 723 -43.91 1.69 -26.02
C ASP A 723 -44.21 0.63 -24.94
N LYS A 724 -43.20 -0.03 -24.40
CA LYS A 724 -43.32 -1.06 -23.35
C LYS A 724 -43.24 -0.49 -21.94
N TYR A 725 -42.48 0.60 -21.75
CA TYR A 725 -42.16 1.17 -20.44
C TYR A 725 -42.58 2.64 -20.31
N LYS A 726 -43.80 2.99 -20.76
CA LYS A 726 -44.36 4.34 -20.62
C LYS A 726 -44.67 4.70 -19.17
N LEU A 727 -44.46 5.97 -18.81
CA LEU A 727 -45.02 6.57 -17.61
C LEU A 727 -46.32 7.29 -17.99
N ASN A 728 -47.40 7.02 -17.25
CA ASN A 728 -48.70 7.63 -17.51
C ASN A 728 -48.62 9.16 -17.36
N GLY A 729 -49.18 9.88 -18.34
CA GLY A 729 -49.31 11.34 -18.28
C GLY A 729 -48.13 12.14 -18.84
N LEU A 730 -47.07 11.50 -19.34
CA LEU A 730 -45.98 12.19 -20.04
C LEU A 730 -46.27 12.36 -21.54
N PRO A 731 -45.82 13.45 -22.20
CA PRO A 731 -46.13 13.76 -23.59
C PRO A 731 -45.27 12.94 -24.58
N ILE A 732 -45.41 11.61 -24.59
CA ILE A 732 -44.64 10.68 -25.43
C ILE A 732 -45.56 10.10 -26.52
N LYS A 733 -45.22 10.27 -27.80
CA LYS A 733 -45.97 9.69 -28.92
C LYS A 733 -45.66 8.19 -29.07
N ASP A 734 -46.57 7.46 -29.69
CA ASP A 734 -46.33 6.05 -30.03
C ASP A 734 -45.12 5.94 -30.97
N GLY A 735 -44.23 4.99 -30.67
CA GLY A 735 -42.96 4.83 -31.37
C GLY A 735 -41.88 5.86 -31.05
N GLU A 736 -42.09 6.77 -30.09
CA GLU A 736 -41.02 7.64 -29.56
C GLU A 736 -40.32 7.00 -28.36
N HIS A 737 -38.99 7.05 -28.38
CA HIS A 737 -38.14 6.55 -27.33
C HIS A 737 -37.40 7.72 -26.64
N LEU A 738 -37.83 8.08 -25.44
CA LEU A 738 -37.33 9.25 -24.71
C LEU A 738 -36.65 8.85 -23.40
N LEU A 739 -35.53 9.50 -23.09
CA LEU A 739 -34.84 9.29 -21.81
C LEU A 739 -35.41 10.23 -20.74
N TYR A 740 -35.73 9.66 -19.60
CA TYR A 740 -36.16 10.36 -18.39
C TYR A 740 -35.07 10.21 -17.32
N GLY A 741 -34.62 11.32 -16.74
CA GLY A 741 -33.67 11.32 -15.63
C GLY A 741 -34.27 11.97 -14.40
N ASP A 742 -34.19 11.29 -13.26
CA ASP A 742 -34.50 11.86 -11.96
C ASP A 742 -33.22 11.90 -11.12
N PHE A 743 -32.71 13.11 -10.89
CA PHE A 743 -31.44 13.36 -10.23
C PHE A 743 -31.62 14.09 -8.91
N ASN A 744 -32.29 13.43 -7.95
CA ASN A 744 -32.51 13.96 -6.61
C ASN A 744 -31.32 13.67 -5.67
N ILE A 745 -30.14 14.20 -6.03
CA ILE A 745 -28.91 14.05 -5.24
C ILE A 745 -29.16 14.62 -3.83
N PRO A 746 -28.80 13.91 -2.74
CA PRO A 746 -28.96 14.44 -1.38
C PRO A 746 -28.21 15.75 -1.17
N LYS A 747 -28.81 16.67 -0.39
CA LYS A 747 -28.25 18.00 -0.16
C LYS A 747 -26.89 17.95 0.50
N GLU A 748 -26.67 17.01 1.42
CA GLU A 748 -25.40 16.81 2.12
C GLU A 748 -24.25 16.49 1.15
N ILE A 749 -24.56 15.88 0.01
CA ILE A 749 -23.62 15.64 -1.08
C ILE A 749 -23.46 16.91 -1.91
N THR A 750 -24.56 17.56 -2.30
CA THR A 750 -24.46 18.76 -3.14
C THR A 750 -23.84 19.96 -2.44
N ASP A 751 -23.92 20.06 -1.11
CA ASP A 751 -23.26 21.12 -0.34
C ASP A 751 -21.73 20.97 -0.41
N LYS A 752 -21.24 19.74 -0.57
CA LYS A 752 -19.82 19.42 -0.64
C LYS A 752 -19.29 19.26 -2.06
N MET A 753 -20.14 18.85 -3.00
CA MET A 753 -19.76 18.46 -4.36
C MET A 753 -20.70 19.09 -5.40
N SER A 754 -20.14 19.41 -6.56
CA SER A 754 -20.86 19.78 -7.77
C SER A 754 -20.37 18.92 -8.95
N GLY A 755 -21.10 18.92 -10.07
CA GLY A 755 -20.71 18.17 -11.29
C GLY A 755 -21.30 16.76 -11.41
N LEU A 756 -21.64 16.08 -10.31
CA LEU A 756 -22.20 14.71 -10.34
C LEU A 756 -23.43 14.56 -11.26
N GLY A 757 -24.37 15.51 -11.20
CA GLY A 757 -25.56 15.49 -12.06
C GLY A 757 -25.24 15.53 -13.55
N GLN A 758 -24.21 16.29 -13.93
CA GLN A 758 -23.74 16.35 -15.32
C GLN A 758 -23.14 15.00 -15.74
N ILE A 759 -22.24 14.44 -14.93
CA ILE A 759 -21.60 13.13 -15.20
C ILE A 759 -22.68 12.05 -15.42
N MET A 760 -23.68 11.96 -14.53
CA MET A 760 -24.76 10.99 -14.63
C MET A 760 -25.64 11.21 -15.88
N TYR A 761 -25.97 12.47 -16.20
CA TYR A 761 -26.72 12.79 -17.41
C TYR A 761 -25.96 12.33 -18.67
N GLU A 762 -24.69 12.73 -18.78
CA GLU A 762 -23.86 12.44 -19.95
C GLU A 762 -23.59 10.94 -20.12
N ASP A 763 -23.25 10.26 -19.03
CA ASP A 763 -23.02 8.81 -19.02
C ASP A 763 -24.27 8.06 -19.47
N GLY A 764 -25.41 8.36 -18.83
CA GLY A 764 -26.64 7.69 -19.12
C GLY A 764 -27.06 7.89 -20.56
N LEU A 765 -26.99 9.13 -21.06
CA LEU A 765 -27.38 9.43 -22.43
C LEU A 765 -26.49 8.68 -23.44
N LYS A 766 -25.16 8.71 -23.24
CA LYS A 766 -24.21 7.95 -24.07
C LYS A 766 -24.48 6.45 -24.01
N TYR A 767 -24.80 5.90 -22.83
CA TYR A 767 -25.08 4.48 -22.67
C TYR A 767 -26.26 4.02 -23.55
N PHE A 768 -27.39 4.73 -23.49
CA PHE A 768 -28.56 4.37 -24.30
C PHE A 768 -28.39 4.69 -25.79
N LEU A 769 -27.66 5.76 -26.13
CA LEU A 769 -27.34 6.07 -27.54
C LEU A 769 -26.43 5.02 -28.18
N ASN A 770 -25.47 4.45 -27.43
CA ASN A 770 -24.50 3.49 -27.94
C ASN A 770 -25.04 2.05 -27.96
N ALA A 771 -25.98 1.72 -27.08
CA ALA A 771 -26.45 0.36 -26.91
C ALA A 771 -27.54 -0.01 -27.94
N LYS A 772 -27.11 -0.67 -29.03
CA LYS A 772 -27.98 -1.14 -30.13
C LYS A 772 -29.26 -1.87 -29.68
N LYS A 773 -29.21 -2.59 -28.54
CA LYS A 773 -30.35 -3.35 -28.00
C LYS A 773 -31.57 -2.48 -27.61
N TYR A 774 -31.39 -1.18 -27.40
CA TYR A 774 -32.48 -0.26 -27.04
C TYR A 774 -33.07 0.48 -28.26
N GLY A 775 -32.55 0.23 -29.46
CA GLY A 775 -33.01 0.88 -30.68
C GLY A 775 -32.63 2.35 -30.74
N LYS A 776 -33.54 3.19 -31.24
CA LYS A 776 -33.35 4.64 -31.35
C LYS A 776 -33.61 5.34 -30.01
N VAL A 777 -32.98 6.49 -29.82
CA VAL A 777 -33.31 7.48 -28.78
C VAL A 777 -33.65 8.77 -29.50
N ASP A 778 -34.90 9.20 -29.42
CA ASP A 778 -35.44 10.36 -30.14
C ASP A 778 -35.17 11.68 -29.38
N GLY A 779 -34.94 11.59 -28.07
CA GLY A 779 -34.76 12.77 -27.21
C GLY A 779 -34.77 12.45 -25.72
N THR A 780 -34.98 13.48 -24.91
CA THR A 780 -35.19 13.38 -23.46
C THR A 780 -36.52 14.01 -23.06
N VAL A 781 -37.13 13.50 -21.99
CA VAL A 781 -38.30 14.09 -21.34
C VAL A 781 -37.89 14.57 -19.94
N SER A 782 -38.33 15.77 -19.61
CA SER A 782 -38.03 16.44 -18.36
C SER A 782 -39.33 16.79 -17.64
N VAL A 783 -39.38 16.47 -16.35
CA VAL A 783 -40.50 16.80 -15.45
C VAL A 783 -39.93 17.62 -14.30
N TRP A 784 -40.36 18.86 -14.18
CA TRP A 784 -39.89 19.81 -13.17
C TRP A 784 -41.07 20.26 -12.33
N ILE A 785 -41.03 20.01 -11.03
CA ILE A 785 -42.20 20.21 -10.16
C ILE A 785 -41.82 20.87 -8.83
N LYS A 786 -42.82 21.46 -8.20
CA LYS A 786 -42.85 21.76 -6.77
C LYS A 786 -43.32 20.53 -6.01
N ALA A 787 -42.51 20.02 -5.08
CA ALA A 787 -42.80 18.79 -4.34
C ALA A 787 -41.97 18.67 -3.07
N ASP A 788 -42.49 17.96 -2.06
CA ASP A 788 -41.83 17.74 -0.76
C ASP A 788 -40.47 17.03 -0.88
N ILE A 789 -40.28 16.24 -1.94
CA ILE A 789 -39.00 15.57 -2.24
C ILE A 789 -37.86 16.57 -2.50
N TYR A 790 -38.18 17.85 -2.72
CA TYR A 790 -37.25 18.96 -2.92
C TYR A 790 -37.23 19.93 -1.73
N ASN A 791 -37.78 19.59 -0.57
CA ASN A 791 -37.80 20.49 0.60
C ASN A 791 -36.41 20.99 0.99
N ASP A 792 -35.39 20.13 0.87
CA ASP A 792 -33.99 20.51 1.11
C ASP A 792 -33.48 21.57 0.12
N TYR A 793 -34.10 21.67 -1.06
CA TYR A 793 -33.84 22.63 -2.13
C TYR A 793 -34.89 23.75 -2.25
N GLY A 794 -35.66 24.01 -1.19
CA GLY A 794 -36.67 25.08 -1.19
C GLY A 794 -38.05 24.66 -1.71
N GLY A 795 -38.30 23.35 -1.80
CA GLY A 795 -39.61 22.76 -2.14
C GLY A 795 -39.89 22.62 -3.63
N GLN A 796 -38.92 22.94 -4.51
CA GLN A 796 -39.07 22.81 -5.96
C GLN A 796 -37.77 22.42 -6.66
N SER A 797 -37.88 21.80 -7.85
CA SER A 797 -36.70 21.42 -8.63
C SER A 797 -35.94 22.65 -9.16
N VAL A 798 -34.61 22.56 -9.23
CA VAL A 798 -33.73 23.64 -9.74
C VAL A 798 -34.06 24.03 -11.19
N ASN A 799 -34.44 23.06 -12.03
CA ASN A 799 -34.83 23.36 -13.40
C ASN A 799 -36.14 24.16 -13.49
N LEU A 800 -37.10 23.93 -12.58
CA LEU A 800 -38.34 24.70 -12.53
C LEU A 800 -38.05 26.17 -12.23
N ASP A 801 -37.18 26.42 -11.25
CA ASP A 801 -36.75 27.76 -10.86
C ASP A 801 -36.03 28.47 -12.00
N GLN A 802 -35.03 27.82 -12.61
CA GLN A 802 -34.28 28.37 -13.74
C GLN A 802 -35.18 28.67 -14.95
N PHE A 803 -36.13 27.79 -15.25
CA PHE A 803 -37.08 27.99 -16.34
C PHE A 803 -37.93 29.24 -16.12
N TRP A 804 -38.47 29.41 -14.91
CA TRP A 804 -39.31 30.56 -14.60
C TRP A 804 -38.52 31.86 -14.48
N ILE A 805 -37.29 31.85 -13.97
CA ILE A 805 -36.38 33.01 -14.02
C ILE A 805 -36.18 33.46 -15.47
N ALA A 806 -35.88 32.52 -16.38
CA ALA A 806 -35.68 32.82 -17.79
C ALA A 806 -36.98 33.32 -18.47
N LYS A 807 -38.12 32.71 -18.16
CA LYS A 807 -39.44 33.13 -18.65
C LYS A 807 -39.83 34.53 -18.19
N ASP A 808 -39.65 34.81 -16.90
CA ASP A 808 -39.99 36.09 -16.29
C ASP A 808 -39.05 37.20 -16.81
N ALA A 809 -37.84 36.85 -17.26
CA ALA A 809 -36.93 37.72 -18.01
C ALA A 809 -37.32 37.93 -19.50
N GLY A 810 -38.46 37.40 -19.95
CA GLY A 810 -39.01 37.61 -21.30
C GLY A 810 -38.56 36.61 -22.37
N LEU A 811 -37.89 35.52 -22.00
CA LEU A 811 -37.49 34.50 -22.97
C LEU A 811 -38.68 33.65 -23.46
N SER A 812 -38.61 33.18 -24.72
CA SER A 812 -39.57 32.21 -25.25
C SER A 812 -39.50 30.88 -24.49
N THR A 813 -40.54 30.05 -24.58
CA THR A 813 -40.57 28.73 -23.90
C THR A 813 -39.35 27.89 -24.24
N GLU A 814 -39.03 27.81 -25.52
CA GLU A 814 -37.88 27.05 -26.00
C GLU A 814 -36.56 27.62 -25.48
N LYS A 815 -36.36 28.95 -25.52
CA LYS A 815 -35.15 29.57 -24.96
C LYS A 815 -35.03 29.36 -23.46
N ALA A 816 -36.12 29.54 -22.71
CA ALA A 816 -36.15 29.32 -21.27
C ALA A 816 -35.89 27.86 -20.90
N ALA A 817 -36.42 26.91 -21.67
CA ALA A 817 -36.13 25.49 -21.50
C ALA A 817 -34.65 25.17 -21.71
N PHE A 818 -33.99 25.78 -22.69
CA PHE A 818 -32.55 25.62 -22.92
C PHE A 818 -31.66 26.40 -21.94
N GLU A 819 -32.20 27.27 -21.10
CA GLU A 819 -31.46 27.90 -20.00
C GLU A 819 -31.35 27.01 -18.75
N THR A 820 -32.19 25.98 -18.64
CA THR A 820 -32.13 25.05 -17.50
C THR A 820 -30.94 24.10 -17.60
N PHE A 821 -30.55 23.49 -16.48
CA PHE A 821 -29.53 22.44 -16.47
C PHE A 821 -29.85 21.32 -17.47
N ALA A 822 -31.07 20.78 -17.45
CA ALA A 822 -31.46 19.70 -18.34
C ALA A 822 -31.44 20.12 -19.82
N GLY A 823 -31.87 21.34 -20.13
CA GLY A 823 -31.83 21.87 -21.49
C GLY A 823 -30.42 22.10 -22.00
N LYS A 824 -29.52 22.65 -21.17
CA LYS A 824 -28.10 22.82 -21.51
C LYS A 824 -27.44 21.48 -21.85
N GLN A 825 -27.73 20.42 -21.08
CA GLN A 825 -27.26 19.08 -21.38
C GLN A 825 -27.88 18.53 -22.67
N ALA A 826 -29.20 18.62 -22.85
CA ALA A 826 -29.87 18.14 -24.05
C ALA A 826 -29.30 18.78 -25.34
N LYS A 827 -29.06 20.09 -25.30
CA LYS A 827 -28.45 20.85 -26.40
C LYS A 827 -27.02 20.38 -26.73
N LYS A 828 -26.21 20.04 -25.71
CA LYS A 828 -24.85 19.48 -25.88
C LYS A 828 -24.85 18.19 -26.72
N PHE A 829 -25.94 17.42 -26.68
CA PHE A 829 -26.10 16.18 -27.45
C PHE A 829 -26.95 16.34 -28.72
N GLY A 830 -27.14 17.57 -29.19
CA GLY A 830 -27.79 17.85 -30.47
C GLY A 830 -29.32 17.80 -30.44
N PHE A 831 -29.94 17.78 -29.26
CA PHE A 831 -31.38 17.99 -29.13
C PHE A 831 -31.67 19.49 -29.18
N SER A 832 -32.26 19.93 -30.28
CA SER A 832 -32.37 21.34 -30.64
C SER A 832 -33.79 21.89 -30.54
N LYS A 833 -34.79 21.03 -30.36
CA LYS A 833 -36.21 21.41 -30.34
C LYS A 833 -36.84 21.12 -29.00
N VAL A 834 -37.78 21.97 -28.59
CA VAL A 834 -38.59 21.79 -27.38
C VAL A 834 -40.04 21.54 -27.76
N ARG A 835 -40.64 20.49 -27.18
CA ARG A 835 -42.09 20.25 -27.22
C ARG A 835 -42.67 20.35 -25.81
N SER A 836 -43.69 21.18 -25.64
CA SER A 836 -44.35 21.43 -24.35
C SER A 836 -45.85 21.14 -24.36
N ASP A 837 -46.38 20.69 -25.49
CA ASP A 837 -47.79 20.47 -25.75
C ASP A 837 -48.04 19.14 -26.47
N MET A 838 -49.17 18.48 -26.14
CA MET A 838 -49.62 17.26 -26.82
C MET A 838 -51.14 17.15 -26.73
N LYS A 839 -51.82 16.95 -27.87
CA LYS A 839 -53.29 16.79 -27.95
C LYS A 839 -54.05 17.91 -27.20
N ASP A 840 -53.70 19.17 -27.49
CA ASP A 840 -54.32 20.37 -26.89
C ASP A 840 -54.14 20.54 -25.36
N LYS A 841 -53.30 19.71 -24.73
CA LYS A 841 -52.89 19.87 -23.33
C LYS A 841 -51.53 20.58 -23.26
N ASN A 842 -51.49 21.75 -22.62
CA ASN A 842 -50.26 22.44 -22.26
C ASN A 842 -49.73 21.86 -20.94
N PHE A 843 -48.44 21.53 -20.88
CA PHE A 843 -47.80 20.97 -19.69
C PHE A 843 -46.89 21.97 -18.96
N ILE A 844 -47.19 23.27 -19.11
CA ILE A 844 -46.46 24.36 -18.46
C ILE A 844 -47.42 25.09 -17.53
N GLU A 845 -47.22 24.88 -16.24
CA GLU A 845 -47.89 25.52 -15.12
C GLU A 845 -46.83 26.03 -14.14
N ARG A 846 -47.18 27.00 -13.28
CA ARG A 846 -46.18 27.63 -12.41
C ARG A 846 -45.51 26.62 -11.48
N ASP A 847 -46.27 25.64 -10.99
CA ASP A 847 -45.78 24.60 -10.08
C ASP A 847 -45.29 23.33 -10.81
N GLN A 848 -45.46 23.23 -12.13
CA GLN A 848 -45.08 22.07 -12.92
C GLN A 848 -44.76 22.41 -14.38
N VAL A 849 -43.60 21.97 -14.87
CA VAL A 849 -43.21 22.05 -16.28
C VAL A 849 -42.81 20.67 -16.78
N ILE A 850 -43.49 20.17 -17.81
CA ILE A 850 -43.12 18.93 -18.51
C ILE A 850 -42.81 19.26 -19.96
N ILE A 851 -41.60 18.92 -20.40
CA ILE A 851 -41.13 19.20 -21.75
C ILE A 851 -40.29 18.07 -22.31
N ASN A 852 -40.26 17.96 -23.63
CA ASN A 852 -39.36 17.07 -24.35
C ASN A 852 -38.31 17.87 -25.11
N PHE A 853 -37.05 17.44 -25.02
CA PHE A 853 -35.98 17.89 -25.88
C PHE A 853 -35.75 16.85 -26.98
N LEU A 854 -35.94 17.26 -28.23
CA LEU A 854 -35.93 16.39 -29.40
C LEU A 854 -34.86 16.84 -30.39
N LYS A 855 -34.46 15.95 -31.31
CA LYS A 855 -33.54 16.28 -32.41
C LYS A 855 -34.03 17.41 -33.31
#